data_AF-A0A8D2J375-F1
#
_entry.id   AF-A0A8D2J375-F1
#
_cell.length_a   1.000
_cell.length_b   1.000
_cell.length_c   1.000
_cell.angle_alpha   90.00
_cell.angle_beta   90.00
_cell.angle_gamma   90.00
#
_symmetry.space_group_name_H-M   'P 1'
#
loop_
_entity.id
_entity.type
_entity.pdbx_description
1 polymer ?
#
loop_
_entity_poly.entity_id
_entity_poly.type
_entity_poly.pdbx_seq_one_letter_code
_entity_poly.pdbx_strand_id
1 'polypeptide(L)'
;MERAEQALSKEQLELVNRLITVGMAGVLPKDQVLDPYEAQNIFFPDRDQVLRPLPKLLFDDTPWLPRKNGALFCHPMIPREIALCCGIPTTKHHLLSRQRIQGLSPWATEFGAKEDLCTRVANILRDYSSSQDVLKELLQNADDAGAGVVHFLWDLRQHPTERTFSEEWNHLQGPALCIYNDQTFQLKDIEGIQRLGCGGKGKRQDATGKYGLGFNTVFHLTDCPAFVTGDSLLCVFDPTLRYLPDSHEASPGAKYSLTKDFKSTFPDVYDAFLPDVFDLEHGTVFRLPLRTPAGAAASPICQNAVSEEDMKRLIQTLVEDADCLVMFLNHVRSLVFSVIKKGEPPKEILRVETEGGESERLEYQKHLQKAAAAGGMDEGKPRRVFYKMKVNNNSAEAPRNWLVGRQIGVESTAMRQSMLLPHGGVAACLTEQRRGRAFCTLPLPVQTGLPIHVNGNFAVDSGRRDLRKDSSEGSTDAAWNDSLLRCLVAPLYCQLLEELLVTRVYELAYEGHVPLVDPYFWESEIDDCLEGTLQDLGMLLVPPFEHLQKVRNQFVKAEIAVLTLDAPSLCHFLKSLPSFYLPCPLKEAPIKSSSECSNLLNFCLRGQVLEDVSCVEGLPLLQKPVYQSSSYHLFPQHQDCFSACQINDVKAKEGLIKTGFLKEFTLSESVNYIQEMLIRDEWITATDEGQKWLKELWKFFERQVCKFKD
;
A
#
# COMPACT_ATOMS: atom_id res chain seq x y z
N MET A 1 41.29 9.20 -51.11
CA MET A 1 39.96 8.87 -51.66
C MET A 1 39.90 9.21 -53.17
N GLU A 2 40.75 8.59 -54.00
CA GLU A 2 40.74 8.79 -55.47
C GLU A 2 40.83 7.46 -56.26
N ARG A 3 40.66 6.31 -55.59
CA ARG A 3 40.78 4.97 -56.22
C ARG A 3 39.45 4.22 -56.41
N ALA A 4 38.30 4.84 -56.12
CA ALA A 4 37.01 4.14 -56.05
C ALA A 4 36.27 3.95 -57.40
N GLU A 5 36.92 4.23 -58.54
CA GLU A 5 36.29 4.12 -59.88
C GLU A 5 36.98 3.13 -60.83
N GLN A 6 37.99 2.39 -60.36
CA GLN A 6 38.63 1.34 -61.16
C GLN A 6 37.94 -0.01 -60.97
N ALA A 7 37.68 -0.72 -62.08
CA ALA A 7 37.19 -2.08 -62.06
C ALA A 7 38.23 -3.02 -61.41
N LEU A 8 37.76 -3.90 -60.54
CA LEU A 8 38.57 -4.91 -59.87
C LEU A 8 39.12 -5.94 -60.90
N SER A 9 40.33 -6.45 -60.69
CA SER A 9 40.81 -7.61 -61.43
C SER A 9 39.97 -8.85 -61.07
N LYS A 10 40.02 -9.89 -61.91
CA LYS A 10 39.26 -11.13 -61.68
C LYS A 10 39.60 -11.77 -60.31
N GLU A 11 40.87 -11.79 -59.95
CA GLU A 11 41.36 -12.33 -58.68
C GLU A 11 40.90 -11.47 -57.49
N GLN A 12 40.88 -10.14 -57.65
CA GLN A 12 40.40 -9.21 -56.63
C GLN A 12 38.90 -9.34 -56.40
N LEU A 13 38.11 -9.48 -57.47
CA LEU A 13 36.67 -9.68 -57.41
C LEU A 13 36.30 -11.00 -56.72
N GLU A 14 37.01 -12.09 -57.03
CA GLU A 14 36.82 -13.39 -56.37
C GLU A 14 37.11 -13.30 -54.86
N LEU A 15 38.19 -12.61 -54.46
CA LEU A 15 38.53 -12.40 -53.05
C LEU A 15 37.45 -11.58 -52.32
N VAL A 16 37.01 -10.47 -52.92
CA VAL A 16 35.98 -9.59 -52.34
C VAL A 16 34.65 -10.34 -52.19
N ASN A 17 34.21 -11.08 -53.22
CA ASN A 17 32.98 -11.86 -53.14
C ASN A 17 33.08 -12.94 -52.06
N ARG A 18 34.24 -13.56 -51.87
CA ARG A 18 34.45 -14.57 -50.82
C ARG A 18 34.45 -13.94 -49.42
N LEU A 19 35.04 -12.76 -49.25
CA LEU A 19 34.99 -11.98 -48.01
C LEU A 19 33.54 -11.60 -47.65
N ILE A 20 32.76 -11.13 -48.62
CA ILE A 20 31.35 -10.78 -48.42
C ILE A 20 30.54 -12.04 -48.06
N THR A 21 30.68 -13.10 -48.86
CA THR A 21 29.84 -14.29 -48.72
C THR A 21 30.14 -15.10 -47.45
N VAL A 22 31.42 -15.22 -47.07
CA VAL A 22 31.85 -15.99 -45.90
C VAL A 22 31.91 -15.11 -44.64
N GLY A 23 32.39 -13.88 -44.76
CA GLY A 23 32.56 -12.96 -43.63
C GLY A 23 31.24 -12.38 -43.12
N MET A 24 30.36 -11.88 -44.01
CA MET A 24 29.11 -11.26 -43.55
C MET A 24 28.06 -12.30 -43.11
N ALA A 25 28.05 -13.48 -43.74
CA ALA A 25 27.17 -14.59 -43.33
C ALA A 25 27.52 -15.17 -41.95
N GLY A 26 28.76 -14.96 -41.47
CA GLY A 26 29.20 -15.38 -40.14
C GLY A 26 28.98 -14.35 -39.02
N VAL A 27 28.81 -13.07 -39.38
CA VAL A 27 28.74 -11.95 -38.41
C VAL A 27 27.31 -11.47 -38.16
N LEU A 28 26.38 -11.68 -39.10
CA LEU A 28 24.99 -11.18 -39.00
C LEU A 28 23.99 -12.33 -38.73
N PRO A 29 23.25 -12.31 -37.59
CA PRO A 29 22.16 -13.24 -37.32
C PRO A 29 21.04 -13.12 -38.38
N LYS A 30 20.30 -14.21 -38.61
CA LYS A 30 19.29 -14.33 -39.70
C LYS A 30 18.16 -13.29 -39.70
N ASP A 31 18.00 -12.50 -38.63
CA ASP A 31 16.86 -11.58 -38.43
C ASP A 31 17.26 -10.13 -38.06
N GLN A 32 18.55 -9.76 -38.15
CA GLN A 32 19.02 -8.38 -37.91
C GLN A 32 19.53 -7.73 -39.19
N VAL A 33 19.06 -6.52 -39.45
CA VAL A 33 19.54 -5.66 -40.54
C VAL A 33 20.66 -4.77 -39.99
N LEU A 34 21.72 -4.59 -40.78
CA LEU A 34 22.82 -3.66 -40.48
C LEU A 34 22.31 -2.23 -40.20
N ASP A 35 22.90 -1.57 -39.20
CA ASP A 35 22.61 -0.17 -38.88
C ASP A 35 22.91 0.74 -40.09
N PRO A 36 22.01 1.67 -40.48
CA PRO A 36 22.24 2.66 -41.53
C PRO A 36 23.54 3.46 -41.40
N TYR A 37 24.07 3.67 -40.19
CA TYR A 37 25.34 4.38 -39.96
C TYR A 37 26.56 3.49 -40.27
N GLU A 38 26.51 2.22 -39.91
CA GLU A 38 27.57 1.24 -40.22
C GLU A 38 27.61 0.89 -41.71
N ALA A 39 26.44 0.83 -42.35
CA ALA A 39 26.29 0.55 -43.78
C ALA A 39 26.96 1.60 -44.69
N GLN A 40 27.20 2.82 -44.21
CA GLN A 40 27.87 3.88 -44.99
C GLN A 40 29.35 3.58 -45.28
N ASN A 41 29.99 2.76 -44.45
CA ASN A 41 31.41 2.44 -44.55
C ASN A 41 31.70 1.10 -45.25
N ILE A 42 30.65 0.39 -45.72
CA ILE A 42 30.77 -0.91 -46.37
C ILE A 42 30.59 -0.78 -47.89
N PHE A 43 31.44 -1.47 -48.65
CA PHE A 43 31.48 -1.41 -50.11
C PHE A 43 31.27 -2.79 -50.73
N PHE A 44 30.34 -2.88 -51.68
CA PHE A 44 30.07 -4.10 -52.45
C PHE A 44 30.41 -3.84 -53.93
N PRO A 45 30.88 -4.86 -54.67
CA PRO A 45 31.08 -4.74 -56.11
C PRO A 45 29.75 -4.60 -56.84
N ASP A 46 29.71 -3.69 -57.82
CA ASP A 46 28.62 -3.59 -58.79
C ASP A 46 28.83 -4.55 -59.98
N ARG A 47 27.90 -4.53 -60.94
CA ARG A 47 27.99 -5.34 -62.18
C ARG A 47 29.19 -5.01 -63.06
N ASP A 48 29.72 -3.79 -62.96
CA ASP A 48 30.90 -3.33 -63.70
C ASP A 48 32.19 -3.62 -62.91
N GLN A 49 32.09 -4.41 -61.84
CA GLN A 49 33.20 -4.84 -60.98
C GLN A 49 33.85 -3.68 -60.22
N VAL A 50 33.12 -2.59 -60.00
CA VAL A 50 33.57 -1.42 -59.24
C VAL A 50 33.00 -1.48 -57.83
N LEU A 51 33.80 -1.17 -56.81
CA LEU A 51 33.34 -1.10 -55.43
C LEU A 51 32.48 0.15 -55.20
N ARG A 52 31.21 -0.04 -54.82
CA ARG A 52 30.26 1.03 -54.53
C ARG A 52 29.79 0.96 -53.08
N PRO A 53 29.51 2.11 -52.43
CA PRO A 53 28.89 2.12 -51.11
C PRO A 53 27.55 1.38 -51.12
N LEU A 54 27.27 0.59 -50.08
CA LEU A 54 26.02 -0.18 -49.92
C LEU A 54 24.74 0.63 -50.22
N PRO A 55 24.55 1.87 -49.70
CA PRO A 55 23.31 2.62 -49.91
C PRO A 55 23.04 3.01 -51.38
N LYS A 56 24.04 2.93 -52.25
CA LYS A 56 23.92 3.27 -53.67
C LYS A 56 23.58 2.07 -54.55
N LEU A 57 23.65 0.86 -54.02
CA LEU A 57 23.42 -0.38 -54.76
C LEU A 57 21.97 -0.85 -54.67
N LEU A 58 21.52 -1.53 -55.73
CA LEU A 58 20.25 -2.23 -55.79
C LEU A 58 20.47 -3.71 -56.03
N PHE A 59 19.69 -4.56 -55.36
CA PHE A 59 19.63 -5.98 -55.68
C PHE A 59 18.60 -6.20 -56.80
N ASP A 60 19.03 -6.74 -57.94
CA ASP A 60 18.16 -6.97 -59.10
C ASP A 60 17.35 -8.27 -58.92
N ASP A 61 16.18 -8.14 -58.28
CA ASP A 61 15.19 -9.21 -58.13
C ASP A 61 14.05 -9.14 -59.16
N THR A 62 14.17 -8.25 -60.15
CA THR A 62 13.18 -8.06 -61.22
C THR A 62 13.84 -8.00 -62.60
N PRO A 63 14.52 -9.05 -63.05
CA PRO A 63 15.24 -9.05 -64.33
C PRO A 63 14.34 -8.91 -65.57
N TRP A 64 13.02 -9.14 -65.42
CA TRP A 64 12.02 -9.02 -66.47
C TRP A 64 11.53 -7.58 -66.72
N LEU A 65 12.00 -6.59 -65.95
CA LEU A 65 11.59 -5.19 -66.10
C LEU A 65 12.63 -4.37 -66.89
N PRO A 66 12.21 -3.35 -67.67
CA PRO A 66 13.13 -2.49 -68.40
C PRO A 66 14.01 -1.70 -67.41
N ARG A 67 15.33 -1.80 -67.60
CA ARG A 67 16.32 -1.15 -66.73
C ARG A 67 16.39 0.34 -67.00
N LYS A 68 16.43 1.16 -65.94
CA LYS A 68 16.70 2.61 -66.06
C LYS A 68 18.21 2.84 -66.21
N ASN A 69 18.58 3.76 -67.09
CA ASN A 69 19.97 4.22 -67.21
C ASN A 69 20.43 4.89 -65.91
N GLY A 70 21.57 4.46 -65.37
CA GLY A 70 22.20 5.05 -64.17
C GLY A 70 21.91 4.35 -62.83
N ALA A 71 21.13 3.27 -62.79
CA ALA A 71 20.95 2.47 -61.59
C ALA A 71 22.16 1.52 -61.38
N LEU A 72 22.78 1.55 -60.19
CA LEU A 72 23.89 0.68 -59.84
C LEU A 72 23.36 -0.61 -59.22
N PHE A 73 23.70 -1.75 -59.81
CA PHE A 73 23.25 -3.06 -59.36
C PHE A 73 24.39 -3.82 -58.70
N CYS A 74 24.06 -4.50 -57.61
CA CYS A 74 24.95 -5.43 -56.92
C CYS A 74 25.44 -6.54 -57.88
N HIS A 75 26.70 -6.96 -57.73
CA HIS A 75 27.29 -8.00 -58.56
C HIS A 75 26.50 -9.34 -58.42
N PRO A 76 26.25 -10.09 -59.52
CA PRO A 76 25.38 -11.28 -59.48
C PRO A 76 25.85 -12.44 -58.61
N MET A 77 27.14 -12.45 -58.23
CA MET A 77 27.69 -13.46 -57.33
C MET A 77 27.33 -13.25 -55.86
N ILE A 78 26.71 -12.12 -55.51
CA ILE A 78 26.29 -11.84 -54.13
C ILE A 78 24.91 -12.46 -53.89
N PRO A 79 24.77 -13.38 -52.93
CA PRO A 79 23.49 -14.02 -52.62
C PRO A 79 22.43 -13.02 -52.17
N ARG A 80 21.16 -13.30 -52.50
CA ARG A 80 20.01 -12.47 -52.15
C ARG A 80 19.89 -12.26 -50.64
N GLU A 81 20.10 -13.32 -49.88
CA GLU A 81 20.01 -13.33 -48.42
C GLU A 81 21.01 -12.34 -47.82
N ILE A 82 22.24 -12.32 -48.34
CA ILE A 82 23.30 -11.42 -47.88
C ILE A 82 22.98 -9.97 -48.27
N ALA A 83 22.51 -9.73 -49.49
CA ALA A 83 22.09 -8.39 -49.92
C ALA A 83 20.99 -7.81 -49.03
N LEU A 84 20.00 -8.63 -48.64
CA LEU A 84 18.91 -8.22 -47.75
C LEU A 84 19.37 -7.97 -46.32
N CYS A 85 20.20 -8.86 -45.74
CA CYS A 85 20.75 -8.65 -44.38
C CYS A 85 21.62 -7.38 -44.30
N CYS A 86 22.29 -7.03 -45.40
CA CYS A 86 23.09 -5.81 -45.50
C CYS A 86 22.27 -4.56 -45.85
N GLY A 87 20.94 -4.65 -45.87
CA GLY A 87 20.06 -3.51 -46.11
C GLY A 87 20.05 -2.99 -47.55
N ILE A 88 20.52 -3.78 -48.53
CA ILE A 88 20.45 -3.39 -49.95
C ILE A 88 18.99 -3.49 -50.42
N PRO A 89 18.36 -2.38 -50.84
CA PRO A 89 16.99 -2.42 -51.32
C PRO A 89 16.90 -3.21 -52.63
N THR A 90 15.85 -4.02 -52.75
CA THR A 90 15.60 -4.76 -53.99
C THR A 90 14.94 -3.88 -55.04
N THR A 91 15.10 -4.21 -56.32
CA THR A 91 14.42 -3.49 -57.40
C THR A 91 12.91 -3.52 -57.24
N LYS A 92 12.32 -4.63 -56.75
CA LYS A 92 10.90 -4.71 -56.41
C LYS A 92 10.52 -3.74 -55.29
N HIS A 93 11.27 -3.70 -54.19
CA HIS A 93 10.98 -2.79 -53.07
C HIS A 93 11.16 -1.31 -53.48
N HIS A 94 12.20 -1.01 -54.26
CA HIS A 94 12.47 0.33 -54.79
C HIS A 94 11.43 0.77 -55.84
N LEU A 95 10.91 -0.16 -56.66
CA LEU A 95 9.81 0.11 -57.58
C LEU A 95 8.49 0.33 -56.84
N LEU A 96 8.19 -0.48 -55.82
CA LEU A 96 7.01 -0.30 -54.98
C LEU A 96 7.09 1.00 -54.18
N SER A 97 8.26 1.38 -53.65
CA SER A 97 8.42 2.65 -52.93
C SER A 97 8.40 3.87 -53.85
N ARG A 98 8.81 3.75 -55.12
CA ARG A 98 8.71 4.83 -56.13
C ARG A 98 7.35 4.91 -56.83
N GLN A 99 6.62 3.81 -56.95
CA GLN A 99 5.22 3.80 -57.39
C GLN A 99 4.24 4.08 -56.24
N ARG A 100 4.71 4.00 -54.99
CA ARG A 100 4.05 4.58 -53.82
C ARG A 100 4.27 6.08 -53.88
N ILE A 101 3.36 6.76 -54.56
CA ILE A 101 3.36 8.21 -54.64
C ILE A 101 3.03 8.75 -53.24
N GLN A 102 3.95 9.52 -52.64
CA GLN A 102 3.57 10.54 -51.66
C GLN A 102 2.70 11.56 -52.41
N GLY A 103 1.39 11.36 -52.43
CA GLY A 103 0.45 12.19 -53.17
C GLY A 103 -0.50 11.38 -54.04
N LEU A 104 -1.76 11.39 -53.62
CA LEU A 104 -2.94 10.90 -54.31
C LEU A 104 -2.97 11.20 -55.83
N SER A 105 -3.53 10.29 -56.63
CA SER A 105 -3.92 10.59 -58.03
C SER A 105 -5.21 11.41 -58.06
N PRO A 106 -5.56 12.10 -59.17
CA PRO A 106 -6.82 12.83 -59.32
C PRO A 106 -8.11 11.98 -59.26
N TRP A 107 -8.00 10.64 -59.20
CA TRP A 107 -9.14 9.72 -59.35
C TRP A 107 -9.30 8.71 -58.21
N ALA A 108 -8.44 8.74 -57.20
CA ALA A 108 -8.55 7.84 -56.05
C ALA A 108 -8.15 8.57 -54.76
N THR A 109 -9.08 8.58 -53.81
CA THR A 109 -8.87 9.03 -52.43
C THR A 109 -8.55 7.86 -51.53
N GLU A 110 -7.79 8.10 -50.45
CA GLU A 110 -7.66 7.13 -49.36
C GLU A 110 -9.06 6.74 -48.85
N PHE A 111 -9.31 5.44 -48.70
CA PHE A 111 -10.57 4.91 -48.20
C PHE A 111 -10.30 3.83 -47.15
N GLY A 112 -10.82 4.03 -45.94
CA GLY A 112 -10.67 3.15 -44.80
C GLY A 112 -11.08 3.86 -43.52
N ALA A 113 -11.61 3.13 -42.55
CA ALA A 113 -11.92 3.70 -41.23
C ALA A 113 -10.61 4.08 -40.52
N LYS A 114 -10.49 5.34 -40.13
CA LYS A 114 -9.41 5.85 -39.26
C LYS A 114 -10.04 6.28 -37.95
N GLU A 115 -9.38 5.96 -36.83
CA GLU A 115 -9.77 6.47 -35.52
C GLU A 115 -8.99 7.75 -35.25
N ASP A 116 -9.69 8.84 -34.95
CA ASP A 116 -9.07 10.10 -34.56
C ASP A 116 -8.44 9.99 -33.17
N LEU A 117 -7.21 10.48 -33.04
CA LEU A 117 -6.40 10.37 -31.82
C LEU A 117 -7.06 11.08 -30.64
N CYS A 118 -7.53 12.31 -30.85
CA CYS A 118 -8.17 13.10 -29.82
C CYS A 118 -9.47 12.44 -29.36
N THR A 119 -10.25 11.88 -30.29
CA THR A 119 -11.46 11.12 -30.01
C THR A 119 -11.15 9.87 -29.17
N ARG A 120 -10.09 9.13 -29.49
CA ARG A 120 -9.64 7.98 -28.71
C ARG A 120 -9.26 8.36 -27.28
N VAL A 121 -8.47 9.42 -27.11
CA VAL A 121 -8.10 9.92 -25.77
C VAL A 121 -9.33 10.40 -25.01
N ALA A 122 -10.23 11.15 -25.65
CA ALA A 122 -11.48 11.62 -25.05
C ALA A 122 -12.40 10.47 -24.61
N ASN A 123 -12.45 9.37 -25.37
CA ASN A 123 -13.19 8.17 -24.98
C ASN A 123 -12.56 7.51 -23.75
N ILE A 124 -11.22 7.39 -23.71
CA ILE A 124 -10.51 6.89 -22.53
C ILE A 124 -10.83 7.76 -21.31
N LEU A 125 -10.79 9.09 -21.43
CA LEU A 125 -11.11 9.99 -20.31
C LEU A 125 -12.58 9.89 -19.84
N ARG A 126 -13.52 9.45 -20.68
CA ARG A 126 -14.91 9.24 -20.26
C ARG A 126 -15.06 7.95 -19.43
N ASP A 127 -14.26 6.94 -19.73
CA ASP A 127 -14.27 5.67 -19.01
C ASP A 127 -13.56 5.78 -17.64
N TYR A 128 -12.60 6.72 -17.50
CA TYR A 128 -11.90 7.04 -16.26
C TYR A 128 -12.54 8.26 -15.58
N SER A 129 -13.25 8.01 -14.48
CA SER A 129 -14.22 8.97 -13.97
C SER A 129 -13.68 10.09 -13.04
N SER A 130 -12.36 10.24 -12.83
CA SER A 130 -11.83 11.24 -11.89
C SER A 130 -10.42 11.74 -12.22
N SER A 131 -10.23 13.07 -12.15
CA SER A 131 -8.90 13.71 -12.18
C SER A 131 -8.05 13.36 -10.95
N GLN A 132 -8.66 12.80 -9.90
CA GLN A 132 -7.95 12.35 -8.70
C GLN A 132 -7.05 11.14 -8.94
N ASP A 133 -7.35 10.33 -9.95
CA ASP A 133 -6.59 9.13 -10.27
C ASP A 133 -5.27 9.45 -10.98
N VAL A 134 -5.12 10.65 -11.56
CA VAL A 134 -3.91 11.08 -12.29
C VAL A 134 -2.66 10.92 -11.44
N LEU A 135 -2.73 11.38 -10.19
CA LEU A 135 -1.60 11.35 -9.28
C LEU A 135 -1.26 9.94 -8.84
N LYS A 136 -2.28 9.11 -8.59
CA LYS A 136 -2.13 7.70 -8.23
C LYS A 136 -1.46 6.93 -9.38
N GLU A 137 -1.90 7.15 -10.62
CA GLU A 137 -1.31 6.53 -11.80
C GLU A 137 0.15 7.00 -12.05
N LEU A 138 0.45 8.28 -11.86
CA LEU A 138 1.83 8.80 -11.99
C LEU A 138 2.75 8.29 -10.87
N LEU A 139 2.26 8.20 -9.63
CA LEU A 139 2.99 7.61 -8.51
C LEU A 139 3.30 6.13 -8.78
N GLN A 140 2.32 5.39 -9.28
CA GLN A 140 2.49 3.99 -9.67
C GLN A 140 3.48 3.82 -10.84
N ASN A 141 3.46 4.71 -11.83
CA ASN A 141 4.44 4.71 -12.91
C ASN A 141 5.87 4.93 -12.41
N ALA A 142 6.05 5.82 -11.44
CA ALA A 142 7.35 6.06 -10.82
C ALA A 142 7.83 4.85 -9.99
N ASP A 143 6.95 4.23 -9.20
CA ASP A 143 7.28 3.00 -8.47
C ASP A 143 7.68 1.86 -9.43
N ASP A 144 6.90 1.65 -10.49
CA ASP A 144 7.20 0.66 -11.53
C ASP A 144 8.54 0.92 -12.25
N ALA A 145 8.97 2.19 -12.34
CA ALA A 145 10.26 2.58 -12.89
C ALA A 145 11.43 2.34 -11.91
N GLY A 146 11.14 2.06 -10.64
CA GLY A 146 12.15 1.88 -9.60
C GLY A 146 12.51 3.16 -8.83
N ALA A 147 11.66 4.19 -8.89
CA ALA A 147 11.92 5.45 -8.21
C ALA A 147 11.84 5.31 -6.70
N GLY A 148 12.84 5.87 -6.01
CA GLY A 148 12.84 6.00 -4.55
C GLY A 148 12.14 7.27 -4.08
N VAL A 149 12.17 8.32 -4.91
CA VAL A 149 11.62 9.64 -4.58
C VAL A 149 10.65 10.07 -5.66
N VAL A 150 9.48 10.56 -5.23
CA VAL A 150 8.50 11.21 -6.11
C VAL A 150 8.13 12.56 -5.52
N HIS A 151 8.22 13.62 -6.31
CA HIS A 151 7.90 14.97 -5.89
C HIS A 151 6.88 15.61 -6.85
N PHE A 152 5.67 15.81 -6.36
CA PHE A 152 4.63 16.59 -7.02
C PHE A 152 4.78 18.07 -6.65
N LEU A 153 4.96 18.93 -7.64
CA LEU A 153 5.12 20.36 -7.45
C LEU A 153 4.08 21.10 -8.27
N TRP A 154 3.20 21.83 -7.59
CA TRP A 154 2.25 22.72 -8.27
C TRP A 154 2.90 24.09 -8.49
N ASP A 155 3.20 24.38 -9.75
CA ASP A 155 3.79 25.64 -10.18
C ASP A 155 2.69 26.63 -10.55
N LEU A 156 2.51 27.68 -9.74
CA LEU A 156 1.53 28.74 -9.98
C LEU A 156 2.08 29.86 -10.88
N ARG A 157 3.34 29.80 -11.28
CA ARG A 157 4.00 30.89 -12.00
C ARG A 157 3.61 30.90 -13.47
N GLN A 158 3.61 32.11 -14.01
CA GLN A 158 3.66 32.34 -15.45
C GLN A 158 5.12 32.50 -15.85
N HIS A 159 5.59 31.63 -16.75
CA HIS A 159 6.93 31.67 -17.31
C HIS A 159 7.02 32.64 -18.49
N PRO A 160 8.22 33.16 -18.81
CA PRO A 160 8.44 34.01 -19.98
C PRO A 160 8.09 33.31 -21.30
N THR A 161 7.85 34.11 -22.34
CA THR A 161 7.33 33.66 -23.64
C THR A 161 8.12 34.24 -24.82
N GLU A 162 9.31 34.79 -24.57
CA GLU A 162 10.10 35.48 -25.59
C GLU A 162 10.94 34.50 -26.41
N ARG A 163 11.43 33.43 -25.77
CA ARG A 163 12.36 32.45 -26.34
C ARG A 163 11.78 31.04 -26.28
N THR A 164 10.61 30.88 -26.88
CA THR A 164 9.85 29.63 -26.99
C THR A 164 9.86 29.07 -28.42
N PHE A 165 9.22 27.92 -28.64
CA PHE A 165 9.16 27.31 -29.98
C PHE A 165 8.28 28.07 -30.97
N SER A 166 7.17 28.64 -30.49
CA SER A 166 6.14 29.28 -31.31
C SER A 166 5.20 30.14 -30.45
N GLU A 167 4.38 30.98 -31.08
CA GLU A 167 3.34 31.74 -30.38
C GLU A 167 2.31 30.82 -29.71
N GLU A 168 1.96 29.70 -30.34
CA GLU A 168 1.03 28.72 -29.76
C GLU A 168 1.61 28.06 -28.50
N TRP A 169 2.93 27.83 -28.45
CA TRP A 169 3.61 27.31 -27.25
C TRP A 169 3.45 28.21 -26.02
N ASN A 170 3.28 29.53 -26.22
CA ASN A 170 3.17 30.48 -25.13
C ASN A 170 1.98 30.20 -24.20
N HIS A 171 0.93 29.53 -24.72
CA HIS A 171 -0.19 29.07 -23.92
C HIS A 171 0.16 27.98 -22.89
N LEU A 172 1.29 27.28 -23.05
CA LEU A 172 1.78 26.23 -22.16
C LEU A 172 2.73 26.74 -21.06
N GLN A 173 3.09 28.02 -21.11
CA GLN A 173 4.01 28.66 -20.16
C GLN A 173 3.34 29.09 -18.84
N GLY A 174 2.04 28.83 -18.67
CA GLY A 174 1.29 29.16 -17.46
C GLY A 174 1.47 28.16 -16.31
N PRO A 175 0.55 28.22 -15.32
CA PRO A 175 0.53 27.30 -14.19
C PRO A 175 0.51 25.83 -14.62
N ALA A 176 1.24 24.97 -13.92
CA ALA A 176 1.43 23.58 -14.27
C ALA A 176 1.52 22.68 -13.04
N LEU A 177 1.18 21.41 -13.19
CA LEU A 177 1.60 20.37 -12.26
C LEU A 177 2.88 19.73 -12.79
N CYS A 178 3.97 19.87 -12.04
CA CYS A 178 5.25 19.22 -12.30
C CYS A 178 5.38 17.95 -11.45
N ILE A 179 5.87 16.85 -12.02
CA ILE A 179 6.05 15.58 -11.32
C ILE A 179 7.47 15.11 -11.56
N TYR A 180 8.28 15.16 -10.51
CA TYR A 180 9.65 14.67 -10.49
C TYR A 180 9.71 13.24 -9.93
N ASN A 181 10.57 12.42 -10.52
CA ASN A 181 11.04 11.18 -9.92
C ASN A 181 12.53 10.97 -10.21
N ASP A 182 13.22 10.27 -9.30
CA ASP A 182 14.67 10.03 -9.33
C ASP A 182 15.08 8.86 -10.24
N GLN A 183 14.34 8.65 -11.33
CA GLN A 183 14.68 7.67 -12.38
C GLN A 183 14.66 8.32 -13.76
N THR A 184 15.52 7.81 -14.64
CA THR A 184 15.60 8.23 -16.04
C THR A 184 14.91 7.22 -16.95
N PHE A 185 14.19 7.71 -17.95
CA PHE A 185 13.55 6.87 -18.95
C PHE A 185 14.60 6.17 -19.83
N GLN A 186 14.46 4.85 -19.98
CA GLN A 186 15.20 4.10 -20.98
C GLN A 186 14.48 4.15 -22.33
N LEU A 187 15.17 3.82 -23.43
CA LEU A 187 14.59 3.85 -24.79
C LEU A 187 13.30 3.02 -24.88
N LYS A 188 13.27 1.85 -24.24
CA LYS A 188 12.10 0.97 -24.14
C LYS A 188 10.91 1.64 -23.45
N ASP A 189 11.15 2.49 -22.46
CA ASP A 189 10.10 3.16 -21.68
C ASP A 189 9.52 4.32 -22.51
N ILE A 190 10.37 5.01 -23.27
CA ILE A 190 9.96 6.03 -24.25
C ILE A 190 9.10 5.43 -25.36
N GLU A 191 9.46 4.26 -25.89
CA GLU A 191 8.61 3.54 -26.84
C GLU A 191 7.30 3.08 -26.21
N GLY A 192 7.34 2.64 -24.94
CA GLY A 192 6.17 2.17 -24.21
C GLY A 192 5.14 3.26 -23.96
N ILE A 193 5.56 4.46 -23.52
CA ILE A 193 4.67 5.57 -23.17
C ILE A 193 3.94 6.17 -24.38
N GLN A 194 4.49 6.00 -25.59
CA GLN A 194 3.85 6.47 -26.83
C GLN A 194 2.71 5.57 -27.33
N ARG A 195 2.59 4.32 -26.84
CA ARG A 195 1.61 3.35 -27.34
C ARG A 195 0.27 3.48 -26.61
N LEU A 196 -0.67 4.18 -27.23
CA LEU A 196 -2.03 4.37 -26.69
C LEU A 196 -2.85 3.08 -26.71
N GLY A 197 -3.22 2.57 -25.54
CA GLY A 197 -4.11 1.40 -25.38
C GLY A 197 -3.48 0.05 -25.73
N CYS A 198 -2.25 0.05 -26.24
CA CYS A 198 -1.38 -1.12 -26.32
C CYS A 198 -0.26 -0.90 -25.32
N GLY A 199 -0.56 -0.98 -24.02
CA GLY A 199 0.47 -0.80 -22.99
C GLY A 199 1.74 -1.56 -23.36
N GLY A 200 2.90 -0.91 -23.31
CA GLY A 200 4.20 -1.58 -23.50
C GLY A 200 4.41 -2.76 -22.53
N LYS A 201 3.50 -2.90 -21.55
CA LYS A 201 3.41 -3.90 -20.50
C LYS A 201 2.30 -4.94 -20.73
N GLY A 202 1.68 -5.05 -21.91
CA GLY A 202 0.64 -6.05 -22.20
C GLY A 202 1.06 -7.53 -22.06
N LYS A 203 2.35 -7.79 -21.79
CA LYS A 203 2.90 -9.11 -21.42
C LYS A 203 3.54 -9.18 -20.02
N ARG A 204 3.65 -8.06 -19.29
CA ARG A 204 4.23 -7.99 -17.94
C ARG A 204 3.12 -8.13 -16.90
N GLN A 205 2.97 -9.32 -16.32
CA GLN A 205 2.03 -9.56 -15.21
C GLN A 205 2.53 -8.99 -13.86
N ASP A 206 3.76 -8.47 -13.82
CA ASP A 206 4.48 -7.92 -12.68
C ASP A 206 4.31 -6.41 -12.48
N ALA A 207 3.79 -5.70 -13.49
CA ALA A 207 3.59 -4.25 -13.44
C ALA A 207 2.12 -3.92 -13.21
N THR A 208 1.85 -2.91 -12.38
CA THR A 208 0.47 -2.57 -12.02
C THR A 208 -0.12 -1.66 -13.10
N GLY A 209 -1.03 -2.19 -13.93
CA GLY A 209 -1.64 -1.43 -15.03
C GLY A 209 -1.94 -2.31 -16.25
N LYS A 210 -3.02 -3.09 -16.18
CA LYS A 210 -3.39 -4.15 -17.16
C LYS A 210 -3.59 -3.64 -18.60
N TYR A 211 -3.75 -2.32 -18.80
CA TYR A 211 -4.12 -1.74 -20.10
C TYR A 211 -3.14 -0.68 -20.63
N GLY A 212 -2.14 -0.26 -19.85
CA GLY A 212 -1.23 0.84 -20.25
C GLY A 212 -1.95 2.15 -20.58
N LEU A 213 -3.14 2.35 -20.02
CA LEU A 213 -3.98 3.54 -20.20
C LEU A 213 -3.73 4.60 -19.11
N GLY A 214 -3.02 4.25 -18.03
CA GLY A 214 -2.84 5.09 -16.84
C GLY A 214 -2.23 6.45 -17.12
N PHE A 215 -1.25 6.54 -18.03
CA PHE A 215 -0.66 7.82 -18.43
C PHE A 215 -1.68 8.76 -19.09
N ASN A 216 -2.68 8.23 -19.82
CA ASN A 216 -3.64 9.08 -20.53
C ASN A 216 -4.55 9.88 -19.59
N THR A 217 -4.63 9.49 -18.32
CA THR A 217 -5.38 10.26 -17.31
C THR A 217 -4.85 11.69 -17.16
N VAL A 218 -3.57 11.95 -17.47
CA VAL A 218 -3.00 13.32 -17.45
C VAL A 218 -3.75 14.28 -18.36
N PHE A 219 -4.45 13.78 -19.38
CA PHE A 219 -5.27 14.59 -20.27
C PHE A 219 -6.54 15.13 -19.59
N HIS A 220 -6.88 14.72 -18.37
CA HIS A 220 -7.83 15.49 -17.54
C HIS A 220 -7.28 16.88 -17.21
N LEU A 221 -5.96 17.01 -17.02
CA LEU A 221 -5.32 18.25 -16.56
C LEU A 221 -4.78 19.13 -17.70
N THR A 222 -4.27 18.51 -18.77
CA THR A 222 -3.53 19.21 -19.83
C THR A 222 -3.86 18.65 -21.23
N ASP A 223 -3.65 19.43 -22.28
CA ASP A 223 -3.73 18.94 -23.67
C ASP A 223 -2.36 18.60 -24.26
N CYS A 224 -1.27 19.06 -23.65
CA CYS A 224 0.09 18.93 -24.15
C CYS A 224 1.04 18.56 -23.01
N PRO A 225 1.01 17.30 -22.52
CA PRO A 225 1.97 16.86 -21.52
C PRO A 225 3.37 16.78 -22.14
N ALA A 226 4.38 17.16 -21.36
CA ALA A 226 5.77 17.06 -21.77
C ALA A 226 6.64 16.55 -20.62
N PHE A 227 7.79 15.97 -20.93
CA PHE A 227 8.75 15.57 -19.91
C PHE A 227 10.20 15.71 -20.35
N VAL A 228 11.06 16.00 -19.38
CA VAL A 228 12.52 15.98 -19.51
C VAL A 228 13.06 14.80 -18.72
N THR A 229 13.98 14.04 -19.30
CA THR A 229 14.64 12.90 -18.66
C THR A 229 16.15 12.95 -18.87
N GLY A 230 16.91 12.70 -17.80
CA GLY A 230 18.37 12.60 -17.84
C GLY A 230 19.07 13.82 -18.43
N ASP A 231 18.46 15.00 -18.25
CA ASP A 231 18.86 16.32 -18.74
C ASP A 231 19.34 16.40 -20.20
N SER A 232 18.92 15.43 -21.00
CA SER A 232 19.44 15.19 -22.36
C SER A 232 18.33 15.05 -23.38
N LEU A 233 17.11 14.72 -22.94
CA LEU A 233 15.98 14.49 -23.83
C LEU A 233 14.72 15.18 -23.30
N LEU A 234 14.11 15.99 -24.16
CA LEU A 234 12.76 16.52 -24.00
C LEU A 234 11.82 15.76 -24.93
N CYS A 235 10.71 15.25 -24.39
CA CYS A 235 9.64 14.61 -25.13
C CYS A 235 8.34 15.38 -24.91
N VAL A 236 7.65 15.69 -25.99
CA VAL A 236 6.41 16.47 -25.98
C VAL A 236 5.33 15.69 -26.72
N PHE A 237 4.17 15.53 -26.09
CA PHE A 237 2.98 14.99 -26.72
C PHE A 237 2.09 16.13 -27.17
N ASP A 238 1.78 16.19 -28.47
CA ASP A 238 0.85 17.17 -29.02
C ASP A 238 -0.23 16.45 -29.85
N PRO A 239 -1.16 15.74 -29.18
CA PRO A 239 -2.26 15.06 -29.86
C PRO A 239 -3.18 16.00 -30.63
N THR A 240 -3.21 17.28 -30.25
CA THR A 240 -4.01 18.32 -30.90
C THR A 240 -3.35 18.94 -32.12
N LEU A 241 -2.07 18.65 -32.37
CA LEU A 241 -1.26 19.21 -33.46
C LEU A 241 -1.22 20.74 -33.47
N ARG A 242 -1.34 21.37 -32.30
CA ARG A 242 -1.51 22.82 -32.16
C ARG A 242 -0.24 23.55 -31.76
N TYR A 243 0.55 22.93 -30.90
CA TYR A 243 1.63 23.61 -30.17
C TYR A 243 2.97 23.46 -30.87
N LEU A 244 3.20 22.34 -31.55
CA LEU A 244 4.45 22.03 -32.24
C LEU A 244 4.31 22.22 -33.76
N PRO A 245 5.16 23.05 -34.39
CA PRO A 245 5.11 23.29 -35.85
C PRO A 245 5.31 22.03 -36.70
N ASP A 246 6.14 21.09 -36.23
CA ASP A 246 6.52 19.89 -36.98
C ASP A 246 5.60 18.67 -36.68
N SER A 247 4.62 18.84 -35.79
CA SER A 247 3.68 17.77 -35.44
C SER A 247 2.68 17.52 -36.56
N HIS A 248 2.33 16.26 -36.79
CA HIS A 248 1.34 15.85 -37.79
C HIS A 248 0.68 14.53 -37.38
N GLU A 249 -0.42 14.13 -38.02
CA GLU A 249 -1.25 12.98 -37.61
C GLU A 249 -0.46 11.67 -37.39
N ALA A 250 0.63 11.44 -38.16
CA ALA A 250 1.47 10.25 -38.02
C ALA A 250 2.50 10.34 -36.87
N SER A 251 2.82 11.55 -36.42
CA SER A 251 3.74 11.84 -35.31
C SER A 251 3.21 13.02 -34.48
N PRO A 252 2.19 12.78 -33.63
CA PRO A 252 1.49 13.81 -32.84
C PRO A 252 2.31 14.22 -31.60
N GLY A 253 3.50 14.75 -31.84
CA GLY A 253 4.49 15.10 -30.81
C GLY A 253 5.90 15.16 -31.37
N ALA A 254 6.87 15.51 -30.53
CA ALA A 254 8.28 15.60 -30.92
C ALA A 254 9.23 15.22 -29.77
N LYS A 255 10.46 14.89 -30.15
CA LYS A 255 11.59 14.62 -29.24
C LYS A 255 12.73 15.56 -29.59
N TYR A 256 13.28 16.22 -28.59
CA TYR A 256 14.38 17.18 -28.74
C TYR A 256 15.56 16.78 -27.88
N SER A 257 16.76 16.85 -28.44
CA SER A 257 18.01 16.69 -27.69
C SER A 257 18.33 17.98 -26.96
N LEU A 258 18.47 17.91 -25.63
CA LEU A 258 18.75 19.05 -24.75
C LEU A 258 20.24 19.41 -24.77
N THR A 259 20.77 19.71 -25.94
CA THR A 259 22.14 20.20 -26.08
C THR A 259 22.31 21.59 -25.46
N LYS A 260 23.56 22.04 -25.26
CA LYS A 260 23.84 23.42 -24.81
C LYS A 260 23.22 24.46 -25.76
N ASP A 261 23.22 24.17 -27.05
CA ASP A 261 22.61 25.03 -28.07
C ASP A 261 21.09 25.10 -27.90
N PHE A 262 20.44 23.96 -27.62
CA PHE A 262 19.00 23.95 -27.33
C PHE A 262 18.68 24.80 -26.09
N LYS A 263 19.37 24.56 -24.98
CA LYS A 263 19.13 25.26 -23.70
C LYS A 263 19.38 26.76 -23.81
N SER A 264 20.39 27.16 -24.58
CA SER A 264 20.68 28.57 -24.81
C SER A 264 19.75 29.23 -25.84
N THR A 265 19.15 28.47 -26.76
CA THR A 265 18.20 28.96 -27.77
C THR A 265 16.79 29.12 -27.20
N PHE A 266 16.33 28.14 -26.43
CA PHE A 266 14.98 28.07 -25.84
C PHE A 266 14.99 28.00 -24.30
N PRO A 267 15.63 28.95 -23.61
CA PRO A 267 15.73 28.93 -22.15
C PRO A 267 14.34 28.97 -21.49
N ASP A 268 13.42 29.77 -22.01
CA ASP A 268 12.06 29.91 -21.46
C ASP A 268 11.31 28.56 -21.43
N VAL A 269 11.56 27.67 -22.40
CA VAL A 269 10.98 26.32 -22.44
C VAL A 269 11.66 25.41 -21.43
N TYR A 270 12.99 25.43 -21.39
CA TYR A 270 13.78 24.56 -20.54
C TYR A 270 13.61 24.89 -19.04
N ASP A 271 13.63 26.18 -18.70
CA ASP A 271 13.50 26.66 -17.32
C ASP A 271 12.13 26.35 -16.71
N ALA A 272 11.11 26.17 -17.55
CA ALA A 272 9.78 25.74 -17.12
C ALA A 272 9.76 24.31 -16.53
N PHE A 273 10.81 23.50 -16.77
CA PHE A 273 11.03 22.18 -16.16
C PHE A 273 11.81 22.22 -14.84
N LEU A 274 12.13 23.42 -14.34
CA LEU A 274 12.64 23.67 -12.99
C LEU A 274 14.02 23.03 -12.71
N PRO A 275 15.03 23.25 -13.56
CA PRO A 275 16.39 22.73 -13.33
C PRO A 275 17.02 23.22 -12.02
N ASP A 276 16.60 24.38 -11.51
CA ASP A 276 17.07 24.92 -10.22
C ASP A 276 16.43 24.24 -9.00
N VAL A 277 15.35 23.47 -9.21
CA VAL A 277 14.59 22.80 -8.14
C VAL A 277 14.84 21.29 -8.15
N PHE A 278 14.96 20.69 -9.33
CA PHE A 278 15.06 19.24 -9.51
C PHE A 278 16.38 18.84 -10.15
N ASP A 279 16.92 17.69 -9.72
CA ASP A 279 18.04 17.04 -10.39
C ASP A 279 17.58 16.37 -11.69
N LEU A 280 17.66 17.11 -12.79
CA LEU A 280 17.30 16.63 -14.12
C LEU A 280 18.30 15.61 -14.67
N GLU A 281 19.56 15.62 -14.20
CA GLU A 281 20.61 14.72 -14.72
C GLU A 281 20.32 13.27 -14.37
N HIS A 282 19.80 13.03 -13.17
CA HIS A 282 19.52 11.69 -12.65
C HIS A 282 18.02 11.36 -12.56
N GLY A 283 17.14 12.26 -13.00
CA GLY A 283 15.70 12.10 -12.86
C GLY A 283 14.88 12.40 -14.11
N THR A 284 13.57 12.35 -13.93
CA THR A 284 12.58 12.73 -14.93
C THR A 284 11.59 13.71 -14.34
N VAL A 285 11.33 14.82 -15.04
CA VAL A 285 10.28 15.79 -14.70
C VAL A 285 9.23 15.79 -15.79
N PHE A 286 8.01 15.40 -15.44
CA PHE A 286 6.83 15.69 -16.24
C PHE A 286 6.36 17.11 -15.92
N ARG A 287 5.99 17.87 -16.95
CA ARG A 287 5.30 19.16 -16.84
C ARG A 287 3.93 19.02 -17.50
N LEU A 288 2.88 19.28 -16.72
CA LEU A 288 1.49 19.24 -17.17
C LEU A 288 0.89 20.66 -17.06
N PRO A 289 0.99 21.50 -18.11
CA PRO A 289 0.38 22.82 -18.13
C PRO A 289 -1.14 22.71 -17.93
N LEU A 290 -1.68 23.40 -16.93
CA LEU A 290 -3.08 23.29 -16.57
C LEU A 290 -3.97 23.91 -17.64
N ARG A 291 -5.01 23.18 -18.06
CA ARG A 291 -5.94 23.65 -19.09
C ARG A 291 -6.71 24.88 -18.63
N THR A 292 -6.51 25.98 -19.32
CA THR A 292 -7.24 27.23 -19.08
C THR A 292 -8.67 27.18 -19.65
N PRO A 293 -9.58 28.08 -19.23
CA PRO A 293 -10.92 28.17 -19.84
C PRO A 293 -10.91 28.37 -21.37
N ALA A 294 -9.96 29.14 -21.89
CA ALA A 294 -9.80 29.33 -23.33
C ALA A 294 -9.28 28.05 -24.02
N GLY A 295 -8.35 27.34 -23.38
CA GLY A 295 -7.85 26.04 -23.87
C GLY A 295 -8.95 24.97 -23.89
N ALA A 296 -9.78 24.92 -22.85
CA ALA A 296 -10.92 24.01 -22.74
C ALA A 296 -11.92 24.16 -23.88
N ALA A 297 -12.33 25.40 -24.18
CA ALA A 297 -13.26 25.67 -25.28
C ALA A 297 -12.74 25.21 -26.65
N ALA A 298 -11.41 25.21 -26.84
CA ALA A 298 -10.77 24.82 -28.08
C ALA A 298 -10.30 23.34 -28.10
N SER A 299 -10.34 22.62 -26.97
CA SER A 299 -9.74 21.29 -26.85
C SER A 299 -10.67 20.19 -27.39
N PRO A 300 -10.26 19.42 -28.41
CA PRO A 300 -11.03 18.25 -28.86
C PRO A 300 -10.97 17.08 -27.86
N ILE A 301 -10.10 17.14 -26.84
CA ILE A 301 -9.86 16.06 -25.88
C ILE A 301 -10.74 16.21 -24.64
N CYS A 302 -10.72 17.40 -24.02
CA CYS A 302 -11.43 17.65 -22.77
C CYS A 302 -11.88 19.11 -22.67
N GLN A 303 -13.19 19.31 -22.54
CA GLN A 303 -13.83 20.63 -22.46
C GLN A 303 -13.88 21.19 -21.03
N ASN A 304 -13.24 20.51 -20.06
CA ASN A 304 -13.16 20.97 -18.68
C ASN A 304 -11.84 21.71 -18.44
N ALA A 305 -11.94 22.96 -18.00
CA ALA A 305 -10.79 23.70 -17.49
C ALA A 305 -10.40 23.21 -16.08
N VAL A 306 -9.15 23.45 -15.69
CA VAL A 306 -8.66 23.14 -14.35
C VAL A 306 -8.52 24.44 -13.55
N SER A 307 -9.34 24.59 -12.52
CA SER A 307 -9.28 25.72 -11.60
C SER A 307 -8.26 25.49 -10.47
N GLU A 308 -7.91 26.56 -9.74
CA GLU A 308 -7.13 26.41 -8.51
C GLU A 308 -7.88 25.58 -7.46
N GLU A 309 -9.21 25.68 -7.41
CA GLU A 309 -10.06 24.91 -6.50
C GLU A 309 -10.01 23.41 -6.82
N ASP A 310 -9.94 23.04 -8.11
CA ASP A 310 -9.73 21.65 -8.52
C ASP A 310 -8.40 21.11 -8.01
N MET A 311 -7.32 21.89 -8.17
CA MET A 311 -5.99 21.52 -7.67
C MET A 311 -5.95 21.43 -6.15
N LYS A 312 -6.56 22.36 -5.43
CA LYS A 312 -6.67 22.30 -3.96
C LYS A 312 -7.41 21.05 -3.51
N ARG A 313 -8.52 20.68 -4.17
CA ARG A 313 -9.25 19.43 -3.88
C ARG A 313 -8.39 18.19 -4.14
N LEU A 314 -7.68 18.18 -5.26
CA LEU A 314 -6.77 17.09 -5.63
C LEU A 314 -5.70 16.87 -4.56
N ILE A 315 -5.09 17.95 -4.08
CA ILE A 315 -4.07 17.92 -3.01
C ILE A 315 -4.69 17.47 -1.68
N GLN A 316 -5.87 17.99 -1.34
CA GLN A 316 -6.54 17.62 -0.10
C GLN A 316 -6.83 16.11 -0.04
N THR A 317 -7.30 15.53 -1.14
CA THR A 317 -7.51 14.08 -1.25
C THR A 317 -6.21 13.29 -1.09
N LEU A 318 -5.08 13.78 -1.63
CA LEU A 318 -3.77 13.15 -1.38
C LEU A 318 -3.37 13.21 0.09
N VAL A 319 -3.55 14.36 0.74
CA VAL A 319 -3.17 14.56 2.15
C VAL A 319 -3.99 13.62 3.04
N GLU A 320 -5.27 13.43 2.74
CA GLU A 320 -6.15 12.48 3.44
C GLU A 320 -5.72 11.02 3.26
N ASP A 321 -5.22 10.66 2.08
CA ASP A 321 -4.75 9.32 1.74
C ASP A 321 -3.23 9.12 1.99
N ALA A 322 -2.50 10.13 2.46
CA ALA A 322 -1.04 10.24 2.42
C ALA A 322 -0.29 8.99 2.92
N ASP A 323 -0.60 8.55 4.13
CA ASP A 323 -0.02 7.35 4.75
C ASP A 323 -0.31 6.06 3.98
N CYS A 324 -1.49 6.00 3.36
CA CYS A 324 -1.92 4.83 2.59
C CYS A 324 -1.21 4.77 1.23
N LEU A 325 -0.84 5.89 0.63
CA LEU A 325 -0.26 5.93 -0.72
C LEU A 325 1.06 5.14 -0.84
N VAL A 326 1.85 5.08 0.23
CA VAL A 326 3.16 4.39 0.24
C VAL A 326 3.09 2.94 0.75
N MET A 327 1.93 2.48 1.22
CA MET A 327 1.80 1.26 2.03
C MET A 327 2.25 -0.03 1.33
N PHE A 328 1.89 -0.19 0.05
CA PHE A 328 2.19 -1.39 -0.74
C PHE A 328 3.04 -1.11 -2.00
N LEU A 329 3.69 0.06 -2.04
CA LEU A 329 4.68 0.40 -3.06
C LEU A 329 5.99 -0.38 -2.82
N ASN A 330 6.75 -0.62 -3.88
CA ASN A 330 7.94 -1.47 -3.80
C ASN A 330 9.24 -0.66 -3.65
N HIS A 331 9.32 0.49 -4.29
CA HIS A 331 10.53 1.33 -4.40
C HIS A 331 10.37 2.68 -3.75
N VAL A 332 9.22 3.33 -3.95
CA VAL A 332 9.01 4.69 -3.48
C VAL A 332 9.07 4.70 -1.95
N ARG A 333 10.00 5.50 -1.42
CA ARG A 333 10.23 5.70 0.01
C ARG A 333 9.98 7.13 0.45
N SER A 334 9.98 8.09 -0.48
CA SER A 334 9.72 9.49 -0.18
C SER A 334 8.74 10.05 -1.21
N LEU A 335 7.62 10.55 -0.70
CA LEU A 335 6.59 11.24 -1.47
C LEU A 335 6.48 12.67 -0.95
N VAL A 336 6.75 13.64 -1.82
CA VAL A 336 6.73 15.07 -1.48
C VAL A 336 5.68 15.79 -2.32
N PHE A 337 4.94 16.69 -1.69
CA PHE A 337 4.07 17.64 -2.37
C PHE A 337 4.50 19.07 -2.02
N SER A 338 4.74 19.92 -3.01
CA SER A 338 5.05 21.34 -2.80
C SER A 338 4.28 22.26 -3.75
N VAL A 339 4.26 23.54 -3.39
CA VAL A 339 3.73 24.63 -4.22
C VAL A 339 4.82 25.67 -4.39
N ILE A 340 5.00 26.16 -5.61
CA ILE A 340 5.89 27.30 -5.88
C ILE A 340 5.09 28.49 -6.41
N LYS A 341 5.43 29.68 -5.91
CA LYS A 341 4.83 30.97 -6.28
C LYS A 341 5.90 31.91 -6.81
N LYS A 342 5.46 32.98 -7.47
CA LYS A 342 6.37 33.97 -8.05
C LYS A 342 7.18 34.66 -6.94
N GLY A 343 8.51 34.58 -7.02
CA GLY A 343 9.42 35.20 -6.07
C GLY A 343 9.63 34.43 -4.76
N GLU A 344 9.06 33.24 -4.63
CA GLU A 344 9.19 32.38 -3.45
C GLU A 344 9.85 31.05 -3.83
N PRO A 345 10.66 30.43 -2.94
CA PRO A 345 11.14 29.07 -3.14
C PRO A 345 9.97 28.06 -3.03
N PRO A 346 10.13 26.82 -3.52
CA PRO A 346 9.14 25.77 -3.33
C PRO A 346 8.79 25.59 -1.85
N LYS A 347 7.50 25.70 -1.51
CA LYS A 347 6.98 25.45 -0.16
C LYS A 347 6.37 24.06 -0.09
N GLU A 348 6.93 23.22 0.76
CA GLU A 348 6.39 21.88 1.03
C GLU A 348 5.05 21.96 1.77
N ILE A 349 4.09 21.14 1.33
CA ILE A 349 2.77 20.97 1.93
C ILE A 349 2.67 19.61 2.63
N LEU A 350 3.20 18.57 1.99
CA LEU A 350 3.14 17.20 2.48
C LEU A 350 4.47 16.51 2.20
N ARG A 351 4.94 15.73 3.17
CA ARG A 351 6.04 14.80 3.01
C ARG A 351 5.69 13.52 3.75
N VAL A 352 5.74 12.42 3.01
CA VAL A 352 5.56 11.08 3.53
C VAL A 352 6.83 10.29 3.26
N GLU A 353 7.41 9.74 4.31
CA GLU A 353 8.64 8.95 4.24
C GLU A 353 8.44 7.59 4.90
N THR A 354 8.98 6.55 4.27
CA THR A 354 8.97 5.18 4.80
C THR A 354 10.36 4.77 5.23
N GLU A 355 10.47 4.16 6.40
CA GLU A 355 11.69 3.53 6.91
C GLU A 355 11.41 2.04 7.20
N GLY A 356 12.28 1.15 6.72
CA GLY A 356 12.21 -0.28 6.99
C GLY A 356 11.49 -1.08 5.89
N GLY A 357 11.83 -2.38 5.82
CA GLY A 357 11.25 -3.30 4.86
C GLY A 357 11.73 -3.16 3.42
N GLU A 358 12.77 -2.36 3.14
CA GLU A 358 13.30 -2.13 1.78
C GLU A 358 13.76 -3.43 1.12
N SER A 359 14.49 -4.25 1.88
CA SER A 359 15.04 -5.52 1.36
C SER A 359 13.93 -6.49 0.99
N GLU A 360 12.92 -6.62 1.84
CA GLU A 360 11.77 -7.52 1.69
C GLU A 360 10.84 -7.04 0.57
N ARG A 361 10.64 -5.71 0.42
CA ARG A 361 9.91 -5.12 -0.70
C ARG A 361 10.59 -5.43 -2.03
N LEU A 362 11.92 -5.28 -2.09
CA LEU A 362 12.70 -5.56 -3.29
C LEU A 362 12.75 -7.07 -3.60
N GLU A 363 12.88 -7.91 -2.58
CA GLU A 363 12.80 -9.38 -2.72
C GLU A 363 11.43 -9.81 -3.26
N TYR A 364 10.35 -9.30 -2.67
CA TYR A 364 8.99 -9.53 -3.13
C TYR A 364 8.84 -9.15 -4.61
N GLN A 365 9.31 -7.97 -5.01
CA GLN A 365 9.21 -7.54 -6.41
C GLN A 365 10.03 -8.43 -7.35
N LYS A 366 11.27 -8.79 -7.00
CA LYS A 366 12.09 -9.71 -7.80
C LYS A 366 11.37 -11.05 -8.00
N HIS A 367 10.70 -11.55 -6.97
CA HIS A 367 9.90 -12.77 -7.07
C HIS A 367 8.66 -12.60 -7.93
N LEU A 368 7.97 -11.46 -7.83
CA LEU A 368 6.81 -11.15 -8.66
C LEU A 368 7.19 -11.10 -10.15
N GLN A 369 8.30 -10.42 -10.48
CA GLN A 369 8.85 -10.36 -11.83
C GLN A 369 9.20 -11.74 -12.38
N LYS A 370 9.84 -12.59 -11.57
CA LYS A 370 10.19 -13.95 -11.97
C LYS A 370 8.95 -14.81 -12.22
N ALA A 371 7.94 -14.73 -11.34
CA ALA A 371 6.71 -15.48 -11.47
C ALA A 371 5.86 -15.00 -12.65
N ALA A 372 5.81 -13.69 -12.90
CA ALA A 372 5.18 -13.11 -14.08
C ALA A 372 5.85 -13.54 -15.39
N ALA A 373 7.19 -13.56 -15.43
CA ALA A 373 7.95 -14.03 -16.58
C ALA A 373 7.73 -15.53 -16.88
N ALA A 374 7.41 -16.33 -15.85
CA ALA A 374 7.02 -17.73 -15.98
C ALA A 374 5.54 -17.91 -16.42
N GLY A 375 4.81 -16.83 -16.73
CA GLY A 375 3.44 -16.88 -17.21
C GLY A 375 2.41 -17.22 -16.13
N GLY A 376 2.73 -16.98 -14.86
CA GLY A 376 1.84 -17.26 -13.72
C GLY A 376 1.77 -18.74 -13.33
N MET A 377 2.46 -19.62 -14.05
CA MET A 377 2.61 -21.05 -13.76
C MET A 377 3.77 -21.24 -12.76
N ASP A 378 3.59 -20.84 -11.50
CA ASP A 378 4.57 -21.18 -10.46
C ASP A 378 4.26 -22.59 -9.92
N GLU A 379 5.17 -23.54 -10.15
CA GLU A 379 5.12 -24.90 -9.56
C GLU A 379 5.53 -24.91 -8.07
N GLY A 380 5.97 -23.76 -7.53
CA GLY A 380 6.47 -23.61 -6.16
C GLY A 380 5.43 -23.46 -5.04
N LYS A 381 5.91 -23.46 -3.80
CA LYS A 381 5.17 -23.01 -2.61
C LYS A 381 4.94 -21.48 -2.68
N PRO A 382 3.85 -20.95 -2.09
CA PRO A 382 3.65 -19.50 -2.01
C PRO A 382 4.86 -18.80 -1.42
N ARG A 383 5.24 -17.67 -2.00
CA ARG A 383 6.33 -16.84 -1.48
C ARG A 383 5.72 -15.73 -0.64
N ARG A 384 6.18 -15.62 0.60
CA ARG A 384 5.66 -14.67 1.57
C ARG A 384 6.80 -13.89 2.18
N VAL A 385 6.57 -12.61 2.42
CA VAL A 385 7.47 -11.74 3.18
C VAL A 385 6.67 -10.99 4.23
N PHE A 386 7.27 -10.80 5.40
CA PHE A 386 6.78 -9.92 6.45
C PHE A 386 7.87 -8.92 6.79
N TYR A 387 7.48 -7.66 6.99
CA TYR A 387 8.41 -6.61 7.38
C TYR A 387 7.71 -5.55 8.22
N LYS A 388 8.49 -4.92 9.10
CA LYS A 388 8.07 -3.73 9.82
C LYS A 388 8.42 -2.51 8.98
N MET A 389 7.50 -1.55 8.91
CA MET A 389 7.68 -0.30 8.21
C MET A 389 7.17 0.83 9.09
N LYS A 390 7.94 1.91 9.16
CA LYS A 390 7.56 3.14 9.83
C LYS A 390 7.22 4.18 8.78
N VAL A 391 6.06 4.81 8.92
CA VAL A 391 5.58 5.88 8.04
C VAL A 391 5.64 7.18 8.81
N ASN A 392 6.50 8.09 8.35
CA ASN A 392 6.61 9.46 8.85
C ASN A 392 5.79 10.37 7.93
N ASN A 393 4.86 11.13 8.48
CA ASN A 393 4.08 12.11 7.74
C ASN A 393 4.17 13.46 8.46
N ASN A 394 4.64 14.50 7.76
CA ASN A 394 4.81 15.84 8.35
C ASN A 394 3.50 16.50 8.81
N SER A 395 2.34 15.99 8.35
CA SER A 395 1.01 16.43 8.79
C SER A 395 0.46 15.64 9.99
N ALA A 396 1.12 14.55 10.40
CA ALA A 396 0.73 13.73 11.55
C ALA A 396 1.54 14.10 12.80
N GLU A 397 0.93 13.99 13.99
CA GLU A 397 1.58 14.29 15.27
C GLU A 397 2.71 13.30 15.63
N ALA A 398 2.58 12.05 15.19
CA ALA A 398 3.53 10.98 15.47
C ALA A 398 3.67 10.03 14.27
N PRO A 399 4.85 9.40 14.11
CA PRO A 399 5.05 8.39 13.09
C PRO A 399 4.28 7.11 13.40
N ARG A 400 3.86 6.40 12.35
CA ARG A 400 3.07 5.18 12.46
C ARG A 400 3.90 3.96 12.13
N ASN A 401 3.88 2.97 13.02
CA ASN A 401 4.56 1.69 12.78
C ASN A 401 3.55 0.68 12.25
N TRP A 402 3.97 -0.08 11.24
CA TRP A 402 3.15 -1.05 10.54
C TRP A 402 3.87 -2.38 10.47
N LEU A 403 3.13 -3.47 10.63
CA LEU A 403 3.57 -4.80 10.19
C LEU A 403 2.86 -5.12 8.88
N VAL A 404 3.63 -5.33 7.82
CA VAL A 404 3.12 -5.61 6.49
C VAL A 404 3.49 -7.03 6.09
N GLY A 405 2.49 -7.81 5.69
CA GLY A 405 2.66 -9.13 5.09
C GLY A 405 2.30 -9.09 3.61
N ARG A 406 3.13 -9.62 2.73
CA ARG A 406 2.84 -9.73 1.29
C ARG A 406 3.07 -11.16 0.81
N GLN A 407 2.23 -11.61 -0.12
CA GLN A 407 2.31 -12.97 -0.66
C GLN A 407 2.09 -13.00 -2.17
N ILE A 408 2.85 -13.88 -2.82
CA ILE A 408 2.73 -14.26 -4.23
C ILE A 408 2.40 -15.75 -4.28
N GLY A 409 1.40 -16.09 -5.09
CA GLY A 409 0.93 -17.47 -5.21
C GLY A 409 -0.01 -17.88 -4.08
N VAL A 410 -0.63 -19.04 -4.27
CA VAL A 410 -1.53 -19.69 -3.31
C VAL A 410 -1.25 -21.19 -3.28
N GLU A 411 -1.61 -21.85 -2.17
CA GLU A 411 -1.50 -23.30 -2.03
C GLU A 411 -2.62 -24.03 -2.79
N SER A 412 -3.77 -23.37 -2.98
CA SER A 412 -4.93 -23.92 -3.68
C SER A 412 -4.61 -24.28 -5.13
N THR A 413 -4.73 -25.56 -5.47
CA THR A 413 -4.50 -26.09 -6.82
C THR A 413 -5.52 -25.58 -7.83
N ALA A 414 -6.75 -25.28 -7.42
CA ALA A 414 -7.81 -24.75 -8.29
C ALA A 414 -7.49 -23.34 -8.81
N MET A 415 -6.87 -22.49 -7.99
CA MET A 415 -6.45 -21.15 -8.43
C MET A 415 -5.18 -21.16 -9.29
N ARG A 416 -4.30 -22.16 -9.13
CA ARG A 416 -3.09 -22.30 -9.95
C ARG A 416 -3.38 -22.54 -11.44
N GLN A 417 -4.58 -23.02 -11.78
CA GLN A 417 -5.01 -23.22 -13.16
C GLN A 417 -5.54 -21.93 -13.83
N SER A 418 -5.62 -20.82 -13.09
CA SER A 418 -5.97 -19.50 -13.64
C SER A 418 -4.81 -18.91 -14.44
N MET A 419 -5.11 -18.14 -15.50
CA MET A 419 -4.10 -17.42 -16.29
C MET A 419 -3.46 -16.23 -15.54
N LEU A 420 -3.98 -15.86 -14.37
CA LEU A 420 -3.53 -14.72 -13.58
C LEU A 420 -2.74 -15.18 -12.35
N LEU A 421 -1.56 -14.59 -12.13
CA LEU A 421 -0.74 -14.82 -10.94
C LEU A 421 -1.38 -14.15 -9.71
N PRO A 422 -1.86 -14.90 -8.69
CA PRO A 422 -2.45 -14.31 -7.50
C PRO A 422 -1.39 -13.68 -6.62
N HIS A 423 -1.60 -12.42 -6.22
CA HIS A 423 -0.71 -11.75 -5.27
C HIS A 423 -1.46 -10.69 -4.47
N GLY A 424 -1.01 -10.44 -3.25
CA GLY A 424 -1.68 -9.52 -2.34
C GLY A 424 -0.89 -9.25 -1.07
N GLY A 425 -1.53 -8.59 -0.12
CA GLY A 425 -0.92 -8.21 1.14
C GLY A 425 -1.92 -7.82 2.21
N VAL A 426 -1.43 -7.72 3.43
CA VAL A 426 -2.16 -7.26 4.61
C VAL A 426 -1.24 -6.35 5.41
N ALA A 427 -1.79 -5.31 6.04
CA ALA A 427 -1.00 -4.44 6.91
C ALA A 427 -1.77 -4.10 8.19
N ALA A 428 -1.14 -4.33 9.34
CA ALA A 428 -1.65 -3.97 10.65
C ALA A 428 -0.87 -2.77 11.19
N CYS A 429 -1.58 -1.78 11.69
CA CYS A 429 -0.98 -0.66 12.40
C CYS A 429 -0.65 -1.10 13.83
N LEU A 430 0.61 -0.90 14.24
CA LEU A 430 1.12 -1.25 15.57
C LEU A 430 0.96 -0.11 16.57
N THR A 431 0.77 1.13 16.09
CA THR A 431 0.66 2.32 16.93
C THR A 431 -0.77 2.66 17.34
N GLU A 432 -1.75 2.46 16.45
CA GLU A 432 -3.16 2.78 16.70
C GLU A 432 -4.09 1.80 15.98
N GLN A 433 -5.25 1.51 16.57
CA GLN A 433 -6.25 0.67 15.91
C GLN A 433 -7.01 1.49 14.86
N ARG A 434 -6.90 1.10 13.59
CA ARG A 434 -7.54 1.79 12.46
C ARG A 434 -8.53 0.91 11.73
N ARG A 435 -9.52 1.57 11.11
CA ARG A 435 -10.40 0.91 10.15
C ARG A 435 -9.62 0.55 8.89
N GLY A 436 -9.78 -0.69 8.48
CA GLY A 436 -9.19 -1.29 7.31
C GLY A 436 -9.74 -0.72 6.01
N ARG A 437 -8.87 -0.68 5.00
CA ARG A 437 -9.17 -0.23 3.64
C ARG A 437 -8.71 -1.29 2.65
N ALA A 438 -9.38 -1.32 1.50
CA ALA A 438 -8.97 -2.15 0.38
C ALA A 438 -7.95 -1.41 -0.49
N PHE A 439 -7.00 -2.16 -1.03
CA PHE A 439 -5.93 -1.68 -1.88
C PHE A 439 -5.83 -2.55 -3.13
N CYS A 440 -5.50 -1.91 -4.24
CA CYS A 440 -4.96 -2.54 -5.44
C CYS A 440 -3.64 -1.84 -5.75
N THR A 441 -2.62 -2.16 -4.97
CA THR A 441 -1.36 -1.43 -4.77
C THR A 441 -1.55 -0.06 -4.10
N LEU A 442 -2.47 0.76 -4.60
CA LEU A 442 -2.87 2.04 -4.02
C LEU A 442 -4.26 1.95 -3.35
N PRO A 443 -4.59 2.85 -2.41
CA PRO A 443 -5.84 2.80 -1.67
C PRO A 443 -7.06 3.01 -2.57
N LEU A 444 -8.02 2.08 -2.45
CA LEU A 444 -9.36 2.21 -3.01
C LEU A 444 -10.25 3.01 -2.03
N PRO A 445 -11.33 3.65 -2.52
CA PRO A 445 -12.30 4.33 -1.66
C PRO A 445 -13.27 3.35 -0.98
N VAL A 446 -12.79 2.15 -0.64
CA VAL A 446 -13.57 1.07 -0.03
C VAL A 446 -13.02 0.76 1.37
N GLN A 447 -13.89 0.81 2.37
CA GLN A 447 -13.58 0.34 3.73
C GLN A 447 -13.89 -1.15 3.84
N THR A 448 -12.99 -1.91 4.46
CA THR A 448 -13.14 -3.37 4.61
C THR A 448 -13.89 -3.76 5.89
N GLY A 449 -13.95 -2.86 6.87
CA GLY A 449 -14.48 -3.15 8.22
C GLY A 449 -13.54 -3.99 9.09
N LEU A 450 -12.41 -4.47 8.55
CA LEU A 450 -11.37 -5.18 9.30
C LEU A 450 -10.46 -4.19 10.04
N PRO A 451 -9.73 -4.59 11.10
CA PRO A 451 -8.75 -3.72 11.76
C PRO A 451 -7.40 -3.65 11.00
N ILE A 452 -7.36 -4.09 9.74
CA ILE A 452 -6.17 -4.17 8.89
C ILE A 452 -6.44 -3.66 7.48
N HIS A 453 -5.41 -3.15 6.83
CA HIS A 453 -5.43 -2.88 5.39
C HIS A 453 -5.27 -4.17 4.60
N VAL A 454 -6.00 -4.29 3.49
CA VAL A 454 -6.01 -5.48 2.63
C VAL A 454 -5.67 -5.07 1.21
N ASN A 455 -4.65 -5.70 0.64
CA ASN A 455 -4.20 -5.50 -0.73
C ASN A 455 -4.35 -6.77 -1.56
N GLY A 456 -4.69 -6.62 -2.82
CA GLY A 456 -4.74 -7.71 -3.78
C GLY A 456 -4.79 -7.19 -5.20
N ASN A 457 -4.39 -8.01 -6.16
CA ASN A 457 -4.63 -7.72 -7.58
C ASN A 457 -6.10 -7.98 -7.96
N PHE A 458 -6.99 -7.30 -7.24
CA PHE A 458 -8.43 -7.40 -7.41
C PHE A 458 -8.87 -6.90 -8.79
N ALA A 459 -9.91 -7.51 -9.32
CA ALA A 459 -10.69 -6.94 -10.41
C ALA A 459 -11.53 -5.79 -9.85
N VAL A 460 -11.28 -4.59 -10.36
CA VAL A 460 -11.98 -3.35 -9.99
C VAL A 460 -12.89 -2.90 -11.13
N ASP A 461 -13.89 -2.06 -10.82
CA ASP A 461 -14.70 -1.42 -11.85
C ASP A 461 -13.86 -0.45 -12.73
N SER A 462 -14.44 0.04 -13.84
CA SER A 462 -13.74 0.95 -14.76
C SER A 462 -13.32 2.27 -14.10
N GLY A 463 -14.05 2.72 -13.09
CA GLY A 463 -13.73 3.92 -12.31
C GLY A 463 -12.76 3.68 -11.16
N ARG A 464 -12.30 2.44 -10.94
CA ARG A 464 -11.55 1.98 -9.74
C ARG A 464 -12.18 2.43 -8.41
N ARG A 465 -13.50 2.60 -8.36
CA ARG A 465 -14.23 3.09 -7.17
C ARG A 465 -14.70 1.95 -6.29
N ASP A 466 -14.96 0.79 -6.87
CA ASP A 466 -15.35 -0.40 -6.13
C ASP A 466 -14.70 -1.66 -6.74
N LEU A 467 -14.73 -2.75 -5.96
CA LEU A 467 -14.44 -4.07 -6.47
C LEU A 467 -15.56 -4.49 -7.42
N ARG A 468 -15.20 -5.15 -8.52
CA ARG A 468 -16.19 -5.63 -9.47
C ARG A 468 -17.05 -6.72 -8.82
N LYS A 469 -18.36 -6.49 -8.79
CA LYS A 469 -19.37 -7.37 -8.16
C LYS A 469 -20.27 -8.08 -9.18
N ASP A 470 -20.17 -7.72 -10.45
CA ASP A 470 -21.10 -8.18 -11.48
C ASP A 470 -21.00 -9.70 -11.71
N SER A 471 -22.09 -10.38 -11.37
CA SER A 471 -22.35 -11.80 -11.64
C SER A 471 -23.16 -11.98 -12.92
N SER A 472 -22.78 -11.31 -14.01
CA SER A 472 -23.29 -11.69 -15.34
C SER A 472 -22.74 -13.09 -15.67
N GLU A 473 -23.58 -14.00 -16.16
CA GLU A 473 -23.18 -15.37 -16.52
C GLU A 473 -21.89 -15.35 -17.37
N GLY A 474 -20.80 -15.94 -16.83
CA GLY A 474 -19.48 -15.97 -17.47
C GLY A 474 -18.44 -14.95 -16.94
N SER A 475 -18.79 -14.07 -15.99
CA SER A 475 -17.85 -13.12 -15.37
C SER A 475 -16.83 -13.81 -14.47
N THR A 476 -15.58 -13.91 -14.91
CA THR A 476 -14.44 -14.48 -14.15
C THR A 476 -13.91 -13.55 -13.04
N ASP A 477 -14.29 -12.26 -13.07
CA ASP A 477 -13.71 -11.21 -12.22
C ASP A 477 -14.19 -11.27 -10.77
N ALA A 478 -15.49 -11.50 -10.55
CA ALA A 478 -16.03 -11.65 -9.20
C ALA A 478 -15.53 -12.95 -8.54
N ALA A 479 -15.45 -14.03 -9.31
CA ALA A 479 -14.88 -15.31 -8.86
C ALA A 479 -13.38 -15.17 -8.52
N TRP A 480 -12.64 -14.37 -9.29
CA TRP A 480 -11.24 -14.04 -9.01
C TRP A 480 -11.09 -13.31 -7.67
N ASN A 481 -11.90 -12.28 -7.43
CA ASN A 481 -11.88 -11.53 -6.17
C ASN A 481 -12.21 -12.41 -4.96
N ASP A 482 -13.26 -13.23 -5.03
CA ASP A 482 -13.64 -14.17 -3.97
C ASP A 482 -12.53 -15.19 -3.71
N SER A 483 -11.91 -15.70 -4.77
CA SER A 483 -10.79 -16.65 -4.67
C SER A 483 -9.55 -16.02 -4.02
N LEU A 484 -9.19 -14.79 -4.39
CA LEU A 484 -8.10 -14.03 -3.74
C LEU A 484 -8.37 -13.84 -2.25
N LEU A 485 -9.59 -13.42 -1.89
CA LEU A 485 -9.94 -13.20 -0.49
C LEU A 485 -9.84 -14.48 0.34
N ARG A 486 -10.35 -15.60 -0.19
CA ARG A 486 -10.38 -16.89 0.53
C ARG A 486 -9.05 -17.61 0.57
N CYS A 487 -8.33 -17.65 -0.55
CA CYS A 487 -7.15 -18.50 -0.70
C CYS A 487 -5.83 -17.76 -0.53
N LEU A 488 -5.82 -16.42 -0.58
CA LEU A 488 -4.62 -15.61 -0.37
C LEU A 488 -4.75 -14.72 0.86
N VAL A 489 -5.75 -13.83 0.91
CA VAL A 489 -5.84 -12.79 1.95
C VAL A 489 -6.17 -13.38 3.32
N ALA A 490 -7.17 -14.25 3.43
CA ALA A 490 -7.56 -14.83 4.72
C ALA A 490 -6.43 -15.65 5.37
N PRO A 491 -5.76 -16.59 4.67
CA PRO A 491 -4.59 -17.29 5.23
C PRO A 491 -3.45 -16.33 5.59
N LEU A 492 -3.18 -15.33 4.75
CA LEU A 492 -2.13 -14.34 5.02
C LEU A 492 -2.45 -13.48 6.25
N TYR A 493 -3.73 -13.18 6.49
CA TYR A 493 -4.15 -12.47 7.69
C TYR A 493 -3.97 -13.31 8.95
N CYS A 494 -4.33 -14.60 8.93
CA CYS A 494 -4.04 -15.50 10.07
C CYS A 494 -2.55 -15.51 10.41
N GLN A 495 -1.70 -15.54 9.40
CA GLN A 495 -0.24 -15.54 9.56
C GLN A 495 0.28 -14.19 10.08
N LEU A 496 -0.32 -13.07 9.65
CA LEU A 496 -0.03 -11.76 10.23
C LEU A 496 -0.37 -11.73 11.74
N LEU A 497 -1.47 -12.35 12.15
CA LEU A 497 -1.85 -12.44 13.57
C LEU A 497 -0.84 -13.27 14.37
N GLU A 498 -0.33 -14.37 13.82
CA GLU A 498 0.75 -15.15 14.43
C GLU A 498 2.03 -14.31 14.62
N GLU A 499 2.44 -13.54 13.61
CA GLU A 499 3.60 -12.63 13.68
C GLU A 499 3.41 -11.52 14.72
N LEU A 500 2.19 -10.98 14.86
CA LEU A 500 1.85 -9.99 15.88
C LEU A 500 1.94 -10.57 17.29
N LEU A 501 1.46 -11.81 17.48
CA LEU A 501 1.55 -12.51 18.77
C LEU A 501 3.00 -12.73 19.18
N VAL A 502 3.82 -13.24 18.26
CA VAL A 502 5.26 -13.45 18.50
C VAL A 502 5.95 -12.14 18.89
N THR A 503 5.70 -11.07 18.14
CA THR A 503 6.29 -9.74 18.43
C THR A 503 5.93 -9.26 19.84
N ARG A 504 4.66 -9.39 20.23
CA ARG A 504 4.17 -8.92 21.54
C ARG A 504 4.69 -9.78 22.70
N VAL A 505 4.86 -11.08 22.49
CA VAL A 505 5.46 -12.01 23.46
C VAL A 505 6.91 -11.61 23.77
N TYR A 506 7.70 -11.26 22.75
CA TYR A 506 9.09 -10.83 22.95
C TYR A 506 9.20 -9.47 23.66
N GLU A 507 8.32 -8.52 23.35
CA GLU A 507 8.31 -7.19 23.99
C GLU A 507 7.94 -7.30 25.48
N LEU A 508 6.90 -8.07 25.83
CA LEU A 508 6.48 -8.29 27.23
C LEU A 508 7.52 -9.07 28.05
N ALA A 509 8.23 -10.02 27.43
CA ALA A 509 9.30 -10.76 28.08
C ALA A 509 10.53 -9.87 28.42
N TYR A 510 10.76 -8.80 27.65
CA TYR A 510 11.88 -7.87 27.87
C TYR A 510 11.58 -6.83 28.96
N GLU A 511 10.31 -6.47 29.16
CA GLU A 511 9.87 -5.48 30.16
C GLU A 511 9.62 -6.08 31.55
N GLY A 512 9.84 -7.38 31.74
CA GLY A 512 9.66 -8.06 33.04
C GLY A 512 8.21 -8.03 33.56
N HIS A 513 7.24 -7.73 32.71
CA HIS A 513 5.83 -7.65 33.06
C HIS A 513 5.12 -8.97 32.75
N VAL A 514 4.78 -9.68 33.83
CA VAL A 514 3.72 -10.70 34.02
C VAL A 514 3.77 -11.93 33.09
N PRO A 515 3.64 -13.18 33.60
CA PRO A 515 3.49 -14.35 32.74
C PRO A 515 2.33 -14.14 31.76
N LEU A 516 2.50 -14.55 30.50
CA LEU A 516 1.41 -14.61 29.53
C LEU A 516 0.19 -15.29 30.17
N VAL A 517 -0.85 -14.51 30.44
CA VAL A 517 -2.14 -15.07 30.83
C VAL A 517 -2.99 -15.10 29.57
N ASP A 518 -3.33 -16.29 29.09
CA ASP A 518 -4.19 -16.45 27.92
C ASP A 518 -5.51 -15.70 28.13
N PRO A 519 -6.11 -15.14 27.06
CA PRO A 519 -7.34 -14.36 27.19
C PRO A 519 -8.51 -15.25 27.61
N TYR A 520 -9.26 -14.82 28.63
CA TYR A 520 -10.42 -15.54 29.15
C TYR A 520 -11.70 -15.10 28.43
N PHE A 521 -12.39 -16.07 27.81
CA PHE A 521 -13.72 -15.87 27.26
C PHE A 521 -14.75 -16.00 28.36
N TRP A 522 -15.59 -15.00 28.57
CA TRP A 522 -16.69 -15.16 29.53
C TRP A 522 -18.01 -15.51 28.82
N GLU A 523 -18.89 -16.25 29.51
CA GLU A 523 -20.09 -16.83 28.89
C GLU A 523 -21.33 -15.92 28.98
N SER A 524 -21.33 -14.94 29.88
CA SER A 524 -22.43 -14.00 30.10
C SER A 524 -21.91 -12.61 30.45
N GLU A 525 -22.69 -11.56 30.19
CA GLU A 525 -22.36 -10.20 30.64
C GLU A 525 -22.01 -10.18 32.13
N ILE A 526 -20.88 -9.54 32.44
CA ILE A 526 -20.49 -9.21 33.82
C ILE A 526 -20.72 -7.72 34.05
N ASP A 527 -20.84 -7.32 35.31
CA ASP A 527 -20.97 -5.92 35.69
C ASP A 527 -19.71 -5.14 35.26
N ASP A 528 -19.89 -3.96 34.64
CA ASP A 528 -18.82 -3.03 34.22
C ASP A 528 -17.80 -2.78 35.34
N CYS A 529 -18.26 -2.76 36.60
CA CYS A 529 -17.39 -2.58 37.77
C CYS A 529 -16.45 -3.77 38.00
N LEU A 530 -16.93 -5.01 37.78
CA LEU A 530 -16.11 -6.21 37.87
C LEU A 530 -15.14 -6.31 36.69
N GLU A 531 -15.59 -5.96 35.48
CA GLU A 531 -14.74 -5.91 34.29
C GLU A 531 -13.54 -4.98 34.52
N GLY A 532 -13.79 -3.74 34.95
CA GLY A 532 -12.73 -2.78 35.25
C GLY A 532 -11.75 -3.30 36.31
N THR A 533 -12.27 -3.94 37.37
CA THR A 533 -11.43 -4.52 38.44
C THR A 533 -10.51 -5.64 37.89
N LEU A 534 -11.03 -6.52 37.05
CA LEU A 534 -10.26 -7.64 36.49
C LEU A 534 -9.19 -7.17 35.50
N GLN A 535 -9.52 -6.15 34.69
CA GLN A 535 -8.55 -5.52 33.78
C GLN A 535 -7.43 -4.80 34.54
N ASP A 536 -7.75 -4.09 35.64
CA ASP A 536 -6.77 -3.44 36.52
C ASP A 536 -5.82 -4.45 37.19
N LEU A 537 -6.30 -5.67 37.45
CA LEU A 537 -5.48 -6.78 37.97
C LEU A 537 -4.65 -7.49 36.87
N GLY A 538 -4.75 -7.05 35.62
CA GLY A 538 -4.00 -7.60 34.49
C GLY A 538 -4.63 -8.81 33.81
N MET A 539 -5.92 -9.09 34.05
CA MET A 539 -6.63 -10.18 33.38
C MET A 539 -7.05 -9.76 31.95
N LEU A 540 -6.68 -10.55 30.95
CA LEU A 540 -7.12 -10.34 29.57
C LEU A 540 -8.51 -10.96 29.37
N LEU A 541 -9.51 -10.13 29.07
CA LEU A 541 -10.91 -10.56 28.96
C LEU A 541 -11.40 -10.44 27.53
N VAL A 542 -12.18 -11.43 27.08
CA VAL A 542 -12.85 -11.42 25.77
C VAL A 542 -14.36 -11.27 25.99
N PRO A 543 -14.99 -10.18 25.50
CA PRO A 543 -16.41 -9.91 25.74
C PRO A 543 -17.33 -10.93 25.06
N PRO A 544 -18.58 -11.10 25.54
CA PRO A 544 -19.48 -12.18 25.14
C PRO A 544 -20.27 -11.75 23.90
N PHE A 545 -19.57 -11.38 22.83
CA PHE A 545 -20.23 -11.02 21.59
C PHE A 545 -20.55 -12.28 20.77
N GLU A 546 -21.71 -12.33 20.12
CA GLU A 546 -22.20 -13.52 19.41
C GLU A 546 -21.18 -14.08 18.39
N HIS A 547 -20.44 -13.20 17.73
CA HIS A 547 -19.41 -13.60 16.75
C HIS A 547 -18.15 -14.16 17.41
N LEU A 548 -17.75 -13.65 18.58
CA LEU A 548 -16.58 -14.15 19.33
C LEU A 548 -16.87 -15.49 20.00
N GLN A 549 -18.12 -15.74 20.43
CA GLN A 549 -18.55 -17.06 20.89
C GLN A 549 -18.50 -18.11 19.76
N LYS A 550 -18.84 -17.72 18.53
CA LYS A 550 -18.65 -18.59 17.35
C LYS A 550 -17.18 -18.92 17.15
N VAL A 551 -16.28 -17.94 17.29
CA VAL A 551 -14.82 -18.14 17.20
C VAL A 551 -14.31 -19.09 18.30
N ARG A 552 -14.69 -18.85 19.57
CA ARG A 552 -14.41 -19.77 20.68
C ARG A 552 -14.85 -21.20 20.37
N ASN A 553 -16.07 -21.37 19.88
CA ASN A 553 -16.61 -22.69 19.55
C ASN A 553 -15.81 -23.37 18.42
N GLN A 554 -15.23 -22.63 17.49
CA GLN A 554 -14.33 -23.20 16.48
C GLN A 554 -12.97 -23.59 17.08
N PHE A 555 -12.41 -22.80 17.99
CA PHE A 555 -11.17 -23.18 18.70
C PHE A 555 -11.37 -24.46 19.52
N VAL A 556 -12.47 -24.57 20.26
CA VAL A 556 -12.82 -25.80 21.00
C VAL A 556 -12.96 -27.00 20.06
N LYS A 557 -13.63 -26.83 18.91
CA LYS A 557 -13.75 -27.88 17.88
C LYS A 557 -12.41 -28.28 17.25
N ALA A 558 -11.45 -27.35 17.23
CA ALA A 558 -10.11 -27.57 16.71
C ALA A 558 -9.13 -28.10 17.77
N GLU A 559 -9.63 -28.52 18.95
CA GLU A 559 -8.84 -29.01 20.08
C GLU A 559 -7.83 -27.98 20.62
N ILE A 560 -8.05 -26.69 20.36
CA ILE A 560 -7.26 -25.59 20.92
C ILE A 560 -7.80 -25.30 22.33
N ALA A 561 -6.91 -25.25 23.32
CA ALA A 561 -7.27 -24.89 24.69
C ALA A 561 -7.77 -23.43 24.73
N VAL A 562 -9.01 -23.23 25.18
CA VAL A 562 -9.61 -21.91 25.37
C VAL A 562 -9.91 -21.73 26.84
N LEU A 563 -9.38 -20.67 27.45
CA LEU A 563 -9.70 -20.32 28.83
C LEU A 563 -11.07 -19.64 28.91
N THR A 564 -11.88 -20.08 29.87
CA THR A 564 -13.18 -19.48 30.17
C THR A 564 -13.13 -18.75 31.50
N LEU A 565 -13.70 -17.55 31.57
CA LEU A 565 -13.92 -16.89 32.86
C LEU A 565 -15.10 -17.55 33.57
N ASP A 566 -14.79 -18.26 34.65
CA ASP A 566 -15.72 -18.86 35.58
C ASP A 566 -15.16 -18.73 37.01
N ALA A 567 -15.95 -19.12 38.01
CA ALA A 567 -15.53 -19.02 39.40
C ALA A 567 -14.20 -19.78 39.69
N PRO A 568 -14.01 -21.04 39.25
CA PRO A 568 -12.73 -21.74 39.38
C PRO A 568 -11.55 -21.05 38.71
N SER A 569 -11.69 -20.59 37.47
CA SER A 569 -10.60 -20.00 36.70
C SER A 569 -10.19 -18.63 37.23
N LEU A 570 -11.16 -17.83 37.72
CA LEU A 570 -10.88 -16.60 38.46
C LEU A 570 -10.11 -16.89 39.75
N CYS A 571 -10.53 -17.91 40.53
CA CYS A 571 -9.82 -18.31 41.74
C CYS A 571 -8.37 -18.71 41.45
N HIS A 572 -8.13 -19.45 40.36
CA HIS A 572 -6.78 -19.82 39.92
C HIS A 572 -5.95 -18.61 39.53
N PHE A 573 -6.52 -17.69 38.74
CA PHE A 573 -5.87 -16.43 38.36
C PHE A 573 -5.43 -15.63 39.60
N LEU A 574 -6.35 -15.39 40.55
CA LEU A 574 -6.06 -14.64 41.78
C LEU A 574 -4.95 -15.29 42.63
N LYS A 575 -4.89 -16.63 42.70
CA LYS A 575 -3.84 -17.39 43.39
C LYS A 575 -2.46 -17.26 42.71
N SER A 576 -2.43 -16.99 41.41
CA SER A 576 -1.21 -16.89 40.61
C SER A 576 -0.57 -15.50 40.62
N LEU A 577 -1.25 -14.48 41.15
CA LEU A 577 -0.77 -13.10 41.11
C LEU A 577 0.43 -12.89 42.07
N PRO A 578 1.59 -12.42 41.58
CA PRO A 578 2.83 -12.31 42.36
C PRO A 578 2.76 -11.26 43.49
N SER A 579 1.75 -10.38 43.49
CA SER A 579 1.60 -9.29 44.46
C SER A 579 0.67 -9.62 45.63
N PHE A 580 0.06 -10.81 45.66
CA PHE A 580 -0.91 -11.21 46.68
C PHE A 580 -0.26 -12.03 47.80
N TYR A 581 0.77 -11.48 48.45
CA TYR A 581 1.25 -11.97 49.75
C TYR A 581 0.55 -11.17 50.87
N LEU A 582 -0.65 -11.61 51.29
CA LEU A 582 -1.32 -11.06 52.48
C LEU A 582 -0.73 -11.71 53.76
N PRO A 583 -0.75 -11.04 54.94
CA PRO A 583 -1.54 -9.85 55.28
C PRO A 583 -0.88 -8.54 54.82
N CYS A 584 -1.57 -7.83 53.94
CA CYS A 584 -1.24 -6.50 53.43
C CYS A 584 -2.44 -5.59 53.72
N PRO A 585 -2.26 -4.41 54.35
CA PRO A 585 -3.34 -3.45 54.59
C PRO A 585 -4.06 -3.09 53.28
N LEU A 586 -5.39 -2.90 53.29
CA LEU A 586 -6.20 -2.51 52.13
C LEU A 586 -5.69 -1.25 51.37
N LYS A 587 -4.86 -0.42 52.03
CA LYS A 587 -4.23 0.76 51.41
C LYS A 587 -3.00 0.43 50.53
N GLU A 588 -2.45 -0.77 50.66
CA GLU A 588 -1.23 -1.25 50.00
C GLU A 588 -1.52 -2.45 49.06
N ALA A 589 -2.76 -2.94 49.03
CA ALA A 589 -3.21 -4.01 48.14
C ALA A 589 -3.51 -3.48 46.71
N PRO A 590 -3.40 -4.33 45.67
CA PRO A 590 -3.79 -3.97 44.30
C PRO A 590 -5.27 -3.56 44.17
N ILE A 591 -6.11 -4.10 45.06
CA ILE A 591 -7.55 -3.80 45.15
C ILE A 591 -7.71 -2.56 46.04
N LYS A 592 -8.24 -1.48 45.47
CA LYS A 592 -8.24 -0.14 46.08
C LYS A 592 -9.52 0.14 46.89
N SER A 593 -10.54 -0.70 46.77
CA SER A 593 -11.83 -0.54 47.47
C SER A 593 -12.42 -1.83 48.01
N SER A 594 -13.21 -1.71 49.08
CA SER A 594 -14.00 -2.81 49.64
C SER A 594 -15.11 -3.29 48.70
N SER A 595 -15.60 -2.43 47.80
CA SER A 595 -16.58 -2.78 46.76
C SER A 595 -15.98 -3.70 45.70
N GLU A 596 -14.77 -3.42 45.22
CA GLU A 596 -14.05 -4.26 44.25
C GLU A 596 -13.76 -5.65 44.83
N CYS A 597 -13.30 -5.71 46.08
CA CYS A 597 -13.14 -6.99 46.81
C CYS A 597 -14.45 -7.77 46.90
N SER A 598 -15.56 -7.08 47.21
CA SER A 598 -16.88 -7.70 47.31
C SER A 598 -17.32 -8.28 45.96
N ASN A 599 -17.09 -7.57 44.85
CA ASN A 599 -17.46 -8.02 43.52
C ASN A 599 -16.66 -9.26 43.11
N LEU A 600 -15.35 -9.26 43.32
CA LEU A 600 -14.48 -10.42 43.05
C LEU A 600 -14.90 -11.63 43.89
N LEU A 601 -15.11 -11.43 45.19
CA LEU A 601 -15.48 -12.50 46.11
C LEU A 601 -16.86 -13.09 45.78
N ASN A 602 -17.84 -12.24 45.47
CA ASN A 602 -19.17 -12.69 45.06
C ASN A 602 -19.13 -13.47 43.74
N PHE A 603 -18.26 -13.09 42.79
CA PHE A 603 -18.09 -13.84 41.55
C PHE A 603 -17.44 -15.20 41.79
N CYS A 604 -16.38 -15.28 42.60
CA CYS A 604 -15.74 -16.54 42.99
C CYS A 604 -16.71 -17.52 43.67
N LEU A 605 -17.68 -17.00 44.42
CA LEU A 605 -18.65 -17.80 45.18
C LEU A 605 -19.93 -18.13 44.39
N ARG A 606 -20.12 -17.56 43.19
CA ARG A 606 -21.35 -17.68 42.41
C ARG A 606 -21.59 -19.14 41.99
N GLY A 607 -22.69 -19.72 42.46
CA GLY A 607 -23.13 -21.07 42.05
C GLY A 607 -22.30 -22.22 42.62
N GLN A 608 -21.38 -21.95 43.57
CA GLN A 608 -20.60 -22.99 44.23
C GLN A 608 -21.37 -23.66 45.37
N VAL A 609 -21.33 -25.00 45.41
CA VAL A 609 -21.77 -25.79 46.57
C VAL A 609 -20.57 -25.96 47.49
N LEU A 610 -20.52 -25.19 48.58
CA LEU A 610 -19.39 -25.12 49.52
C LEU A 610 -19.28 -26.36 50.45
N GLU A 611 -19.48 -27.56 49.92
CA GLU A 611 -19.13 -28.82 50.62
C GLU A 611 -17.64 -29.17 50.44
N ASP A 612 -16.99 -28.65 49.39
CA ASP A 612 -15.57 -28.83 49.10
C ASP A 612 -14.85 -27.47 49.07
N VAL A 613 -14.06 -27.19 50.10
CA VAL A 613 -13.48 -25.86 50.39
C VAL A 613 -12.20 -25.60 49.58
N SER A 614 -11.71 -26.60 48.85
CA SER A 614 -10.42 -26.59 48.14
C SER A 614 -10.29 -25.48 47.08
N CYS A 615 -11.39 -25.08 46.44
CA CYS A 615 -11.37 -24.04 45.40
C CYS A 615 -11.18 -22.63 45.99
N VAL A 616 -11.72 -22.39 47.18
CA VAL A 616 -11.72 -21.10 47.91
C VAL A 616 -10.53 -20.98 48.86
N GLU A 617 -10.00 -22.11 49.32
CA GLU A 617 -8.82 -22.20 50.19
C GLU A 617 -7.58 -21.61 49.51
N GLY A 618 -6.86 -20.73 50.22
CA GLY A 618 -5.71 -20.00 49.68
C GLY A 618 -6.07 -18.81 48.78
N LEU A 619 -7.35 -18.46 48.62
CA LEU A 619 -7.71 -17.15 48.07
C LEU A 619 -7.13 -16.07 48.97
N PRO A 620 -6.40 -15.09 48.41
CA PRO A 620 -5.83 -14.02 49.21
C PRO A 620 -6.89 -13.30 50.06
N LEU A 621 -8.12 -13.17 49.53
CA LEU A 621 -9.25 -12.50 50.15
C LEU A 621 -9.82 -13.18 51.43
N LEU A 622 -9.40 -14.41 51.78
CA LEU A 622 -10.03 -15.22 52.85
C LEU A 622 -9.04 -15.92 53.82
N GLN A 623 -7.83 -15.40 54.05
CA GLN A 623 -6.80 -16.14 54.80
C GLN A 623 -6.97 -16.24 56.34
N LYS A 624 -7.81 -15.42 56.99
CA LYS A 624 -8.08 -15.47 58.43
C LYS A 624 -9.58 -15.40 58.71
N PRO A 625 -10.10 -16.01 59.80
CA PRO A 625 -11.51 -15.87 60.16
C PRO A 625 -11.82 -14.40 60.45
N VAL A 626 -12.74 -13.81 59.69
CA VAL A 626 -13.11 -12.40 59.84
C VAL A 626 -14.55 -12.29 60.35
N TYR A 627 -14.82 -11.31 61.22
CA TYR A 627 -16.16 -11.05 61.74
C TYR A 627 -17.05 -10.37 60.69
N GLN A 628 -18.23 -10.91 60.44
CA GLN A 628 -19.23 -10.25 59.60
C GLN A 628 -20.12 -9.33 60.44
N SER A 629 -19.78 -8.05 60.51
CA SER A 629 -20.60 -7.05 61.19
C SER A 629 -20.56 -5.71 60.48
N SER A 630 -21.72 -5.12 60.23
CA SER A 630 -21.84 -3.71 59.80
C SER A 630 -21.42 -2.72 60.88
N SER A 631 -21.12 -3.21 62.09
CA SER A 631 -20.75 -2.41 63.26
C SER A 631 -19.23 -2.33 63.47
N TYR A 632 -18.42 -2.69 62.46
CA TYR A 632 -16.96 -2.57 62.48
C TYR A 632 -16.49 -1.14 62.81
N HIS A 633 -17.27 -0.13 62.42
CA HIS A 633 -17.01 1.29 62.70
C HIS A 633 -17.02 1.62 64.20
N LEU A 634 -17.59 0.75 65.06
CA LEU A 634 -17.53 0.89 66.51
C LEU A 634 -16.14 0.57 67.09
N PHE A 635 -15.27 -0.10 66.31
CA PHE A 635 -13.97 -0.58 66.78
C PHE A 635 -12.84 -0.17 65.82
N PRO A 636 -12.44 1.13 65.79
CA PRO A 636 -11.50 1.64 64.80
C PRO A 636 -10.12 0.98 64.80
N GLN A 637 -9.66 0.50 65.96
CA GLN A 637 -8.35 -0.14 66.14
C GLN A 637 -8.33 -1.62 65.73
N HIS A 638 -9.51 -2.24 65.57
CA HIS A 638 -9.67 -3.66 65.26
C HIS A 638 -10.41 -3.88 63.93
N GLN A 639 -10.35 -2.89 63.02
CA GLN A 639 -11.02 -2.97 61.72
C GLN A 639 -10.49 -4.13 60.86
N ASP A 640 -9.25 -4.57 61.09
CA ASP A 640 -8.63 -5.74 60.48
C ASP A 640 -9.28 -7.07 60.88
N CYS A 641 -10.04 -7.09 61.98
CA CYS A 641 -10.79 -8.25 62.45
C CYS A 641 -12.18 -8.36 61.81
N PHE A 642 -12.63 -7.38 61.02
CA PHE A 642 -13.97 -7.34 60.39
C PHE A 642 -13.89 -7.42 58.86
N SER A 643 -14.82 -8.16 58.25
CA SER A 643 -14.83 -8.33 56.79
C SER A 643 -15.29 -7.02 56.16
N ALA A 644 -14.42 -6.40 55.36
CA ALA A 644 -14.78 -5.26 54.53
C ALA A 644 -15.68 -5.65 53.35
N CYS A 645 -15.75 -6.94 53.00
CA CYS A 645 -16.39 -7.41 51.78
C CYS A 645 -17.81 -7.95 52.07
N GLN A 646 -18.80 -7.48 51.30
CA GLN A 646 -20.20 -7.91 51.41
C GLN A 646 -20.43 -9.15 50.54
N ILE A 647 -21.00 -10.20 51.15
CA ILE A 647 -21.33 -11.45 50.48
C ILE A 647 -22.84 -11.53 50.31
N ASN A 648 -23.29 -11.55 49.06
CA ASN A 648 -24.70 -11.44 48.69
C ASN A 648 -25.40 -12.81 48.61
N ASP A 649 -24.66 -13.88 48.31
CA ASP A 649 -25.22 -15.23 48.23
C ASP A 649 -25.36 -15.84 49.63
N VAL A 650 -26.62 -16.12 50.02
CA VAL A 650 -26.99 -16.68 51.33
C VAL A 650 -26.38 -18.07 51.54
N LYS A 651 -26.35 -18.92 50.51
CA LYS A 651 -25.79 -20.28 50.60
C LYS A 651 -24.28 -20.22 50.71
N ALA A 652 -23.65 -19.31 49.97
CA ALA A 652 -22.20 -19.10 50.06
C ALA A 652 -21.80 -18.62 51.46
N LYS A 653 -22.57 -17.69 52.03
CA LYS A 653 -22.37 -17.18 53.38
C LYS A 653 -22.49 -18.26 54.45
N GLU A 654 -23.53 -19.09 54.40
CA GLU A 654 -23.69 -20.22 55.33
C GLU A 654 -22.54 -21.23 55.22
N GLY A 655 -22.08 -21.52 54.00
CA GLY A 655 -20.94 -22.41 53.77
C GLY A 655 -19.63 -21.86 54.33
N LEU A 656 -19.36 -20.56 54.17
CA LEU A 656 -18.17 -19.90 54.73
C LEU A 656 -18.18 -19.83 56.27
N ILE A 657 -19.37 -19.75 56.89
CA ILE A 657 -19.50 -19.85 58.36
C ILE A 657 -19.21 -21.28 58.83
N LYS A 658 -19.78 -22.29 58.16
CA LYS A 658 -19.54 -23.71 58.49
C LYS A 658 -18.07 -24.12 58.35
N THR A 659 -17.37 -23.53 57.38
CA THR A 659 -15.97 -23.84 57.07
C THR A 659 -14.97 -22.98 57.88
N GLY A 660 -15.45 -22.05 58.70
CA GLY A 660 -14.62 -21.27 59.63
C GLY A 660 -13.95 -20.03 59.04
N PHE A 661 -14.27 -19.65 57.79
CA PHE A 661 -13.75 -18.46 57.12
C PHE A 661 -14.48 -17.17 57.54
N LEU A 662 -15.75 -17.28 57.95
CA LEU A 662 -16.54 -16.19 58.53
C LEU A 662 -16.98 -16.54 59.94
N LYS A 663 -16.91 -15.57 60.84
CA LYS A 663 -17.50 -15.66 62.19
C LYS A 663 -18.63 -14.66 62.34
N GLU A 664 -19.72 -15.07 62.95
CA GLU A 664 -20.73 -14.13 63.40
C GLU A 664 -20.17 -13.32 64.58
N PHE A 665 -20.29 -12.00 64.53
CA PHE A 665 -19.86 -11.16 65.64
C PHE A 665 -20.93 -11.14 66.72
N THR A 666 -20.73 -11.97 67.75
CA THR A 666 -21.68 -12.15 68.84
C THR A 666 -21.52 -11.09 69.93
N LEU A 667 -22.57 -10.91 70.75
CA LEU A 667 -22.50 -10.03 71.91
C LEU A 667 -21.34 -10.42 72.84
N SER A 668 -21.15 -11.73 73.08
CA SER A 668 -20.06 -12.27 73.92
C SER A 668 -18.66 -11.92 73.40
N GLU A 669 -18.44 -11.97 72.10
CA GLU A 669 -17.14 -11.60 71.50
C GLU A 669 -16.93 -10.09 71.51
N SER A 670 -18.01 -9.31 71.38
CA SER A 670 -17.95 -7.84 71.41
C SER A 670 -17.54 -7.26 72.76
N VAL A 671 -17.77 -7.98 73.88
CA VAL A 671 -17.52 -7.49 75.24
C VAL A 671 -16.09 -7.00 75.42
N ASN A 672 -15.10 -7.78 74.97
CA ASN A 672 -13.69 -7.43 75.14
C ASN A 672 -13.32 -6.15 74.35
N TYR A 673 -13.84 -5.99 73.14
CA TYR A 673 -13.60 -4.81 72.31
C TYR A 673 -14.31 -3.57 72.84
N ILE A 674 -15.54 -3.72 73.35
CA ILE A 674 -16.30 -2.62 73.97
C ILE A 674 -15.61 -2.19 75.27
N GLN A 675 -15.14 -3.13 76.09
CA GLN A 675 -14.40 -2.83 77.30
C GLN A 675 -13.09 -2.10 77.00
N GLU A 676 -12.34 -2.53 75.97
CA GLU A 676 -11.12 -1.83 75.55
C GLU A 676 -11.39 -0.37 75.15
N MET A 677 -12.46 -0.12 74.38
CA MET A 677 -12.91 1.23 74.02
C MET A 677 -13.33 2.06 75.24
N LEU A 678 -14.08 1.46 76.17
CA LEU A 678 -14.55 2.14 77.39
C LEU A 678 -13.43 2.44 78.40
N ILE A 679 -12.35 1.65 78.41
CA ILE A 679 -11.23 1.81 79.34
C ILE A 679 -10.26 2.91 78.87
N ARG A 680 -10.13 3.13 77.55
CA ARG A 680 -9.03 3.93 77.00
C ARG A 680 -9.33 5.41 76.77
N ASP A 681 -10.59 5.84 76.81
CA ASP A 681 -10.97 7.11 76.18
C ASP A 681 -11.88 8.01 77.03
N GLU A 682 -11.30 9.11 77.54
CA GLU A 682 -12.02 10.17 78.29
C GLU A 682 -13.03 10.95 77.43
N TRP A 683 -12.97 10.83 76.08
CA TRP A 683 -13.83 11.59 75.15
C TRP A 683 -15.26 11.07 75.03
N ILE A 684 -15.54 9.83 75.47
CA ILE A 684 -16.86 9.18 75.33
C ILE A 684 -17.98 9.99 75.99
N THR A 685 -17.66 10.77 77.04
CA THR A 685 -18.63 11.62 77.76
C THR A 685 -18.52 13.12 77.45
N ALA A 686 -17.47 13.56 76.77
CA ALA A 686 -17.13 14.98 76.61
C ALA A 686 -17.24 15.52 75.17
N THR A 687 -17.39 14.66 74.16
CA THR A 687 -17.44 15.09 72.74
C THR A 687 -18.70 14.59 72.02
N ASP A 688 -19.14 15.34 71.00
CA ASP A 688 -20.25 14.96 70.13
C ASP A 688 -20.01 13.60 69.42
N GLU A 689 -18.75 13.28 69.14
CA GLU A 689 -18.33 11.99 68.57
C GLU A 689 -18.56 10.84 69.56
N GLY A 690 -18.29 11.04 70.85
CA GLY A 690 -18.53 10.05 71.92
C GLY A 690 -20.00 9.73 72.08
N GLN A 691 -20.86 10.75 72.06
CA GLN A 691 -22.31 10.58 72.07
C GLN A 691 -22.83 9.86 70.81
N LYS A 692 -22.24 10.14 69.64
CA LYS A 692 -22.58 9.46 68.40
C LYS A 692 -22.18 7.98 68.45
N TRP A 693 -20.99 7.67 68.97
CA TRP A 693 -20.53 6.29 69.17
C TRP A 693 -21.44 5.52 70.14
N LEU A 694 -21.81 6.11 71.28
CA LEU A 694 -22.74 5.49 72.24
C LEU A 694 -24.13 5.21 71.62
N LYS A 695 -24.65 6.12 70.77
CA LYS A 695 -25.91 5.89 70.05
C LYS A 695 -25.81 4.72 69.08
N GLU A 696 -24.72 4.60 68.34
CA GLU A 696 -24.51 3.47 67.43
C GLU A 696 -24.25 2.16 68.19
N LEU A 697 -23.56 2.21 69.34
CA LEU A 697 -23.40 1.06 70.23
C LEU A 697 -24.75 0.56 70.78
N TRP A 698 -25.65 1.47 71.15
CA TRP A 698 -27.01 1.09 71.56
C TRP A 698 -27.81 0.45 70.44
N LYS A 699 -27.73 0.98 69.20
CA LYS A 699 -28.33 0.34 68.03
C LYS A 699 -27.75 -1.05 67.76
N PHE A 700 -26.44 -1.25 68.01
CA PHE A 700 -25.83 -2.57 67.92
C PHE A 700 -26.43 -3.54 68.94
N PHE A 701 -26.57 -3.13 70.20
CA PHE A 701 -27.22 -3.95 71.23
C PHE A 701 -28.68 -4.26 70.88
N GLU A 702 -29.46 -3.29 70.41
CA GLU A 702 -30.85 -3.50 69.97
C GLU A 702 -30.92 -4.56 68.86
N ARG A 703 -30.06 -4.48 67.84
CA ARG A 703 -30.02 -5.45 66.74
C ARG A 703 -29.66 -6.86 67.20
N GLN A 704 -28.73 -6.99 68.14
CA GLN A 704 -28.30 -8.30 68.67
C GLN A 704 -29.36 -8.92 69.58
N VAL A 705 -30.07 -8.11 70.36
CA VAL A 705 -31.16 -8.58 71.24
C VAL A 705 -32.41 -8.95 70.44
N CYS A 706 -32.72 -8.22 69.36
CA CYS A 706 -33.86 -8.54 68.49
C CYS A 706 -33.66 -9.83 67.67
N LYS A 707 -32.42 -10.21 67.33
CA LYS A 707 -32.12 -11.49 66.66
C LYS A 707 -32.47 -12.73 67.49
N PHE A 708 -32.66 -12.60 68.80
CA PHE A 708 -33.04 -13.71 69.70
C PHE A 708 -34.55 -13.92 69.83
N LYS A 709 -35.39 -13.18 69.09
CA LYS A 709 -36.86 -13.26 69.19
C LYS A 709 -37.59 -13.85 67.97
N ASP A 710 -36.89 -14.26 66.92
CA ASP A 710 -37.46 -14.97 65.77
C ASP A 710 -36.96 -16.42 65.66
#